data_AF-A0AAW1PMR9-F1
#
_entry.id   AF-A0AAW1PMR9-F1
#
_cell.length_a   1.000
_cell.length_b   1.000
_cell.length_c   1.000
_cell.angle_alpha   90.00
_cell.angle_beta   90.00
_cell.angle_gamma   90.00
#
_symmetry.space_group_name_H-M   'P 1'
#
loop_
_entity.id
_entity.type
_entity.pdbx_description
1 polymer ?
#
loop_
_entity_poly.entity_id
_entity_poly.type
_entity_poly.pdbx_seq_one_letter_code
_entity_poly.pdbx_strand_id
1 'polypeptide(L)'
;MTDKVLCRYYMHGACRNGASCRFSHDIKAMPNMVCTYYLAGNCGFGDHCRYDHIRPDYTKPEHKQPPRPPSQPAVQGGLLVIRDPFDDSLTTVERTFGSACALDDSPAEPDSWEQSEGPPCPATPDSLAERPLCSQHASFGHCSRGDRCSLVHGDECEICHKYCIHPYSQEERDRHLTECRTRHERLAARTRSSQIECGICLEPVLSKANSAHRKFGLLNCDHAYCLPCIRGWRSNTDSGADVNSAVRTCPICRTTAWFVTPCTVWPANAEEREHIVAGYKSKLAQIDCRHFNFGDNTCPFGTSCFYRHVYRDGTPQETVLRKTSTSEGNCKIVQPVSLAAPQTHGPPLGPYKLAKKSHPTAAQLGEEPLISQCDLKYHETTLDHFSWATPPRNRQTFQQRYFVCDQHWKQNDDGSKGPIFFYVGNEADVTLYLNATGLMWESAPDFGALLVWAEHRYYGKSKPFQKTLQEHMQFLTSEQAMADYAELVTDLKRELHAEHSPVIGFGGSYGGMLASWMRLKYPHILDGAIAGSAPIWSFFGEDPPYDAGSFSKIVTRDASPAAGAPAACVANVRQSWQTLFGLGKDEEGRQTIRKAMNICHDAKLDGPEDVEALANWASGAFDYLAMGNFPYESSYILNGQGTLPPYPMRAACQPMAQPGLEGPELLTALAKSIGVFYNYSGVEPCFSWDHGANPDTDEDALFWGYQWCTEMVQPFTRDGVQDMYWEQKFDMKAASAACQAAWGVRPRPMWPTIAWGGKRIQTLSNVVFTNGLLDPWHGGGVLTNISDSVVSILIPEGAHHLDLMFSHPKDPPSVTQCRNAQRQHMRRWVEEADKARAQDRTKMAAEESLITAKS
;
A
#
# COMPACT_ATOMS: atom_id res chain seq x y z
N MET A 1 2.39 -4.24 -50.44
CA MET A 1 2.10 -4.88 -49.14
C MET A 1 1.89 -6.36 -49.42
N THR A 2 2.52 -7.25 -48.68
CA THR A 2 2.53 -8.69 -48.99
C THR A 2 1.28 -9.37 -48.41
N ASP A 3 0.55 -10.15 -49.22
CA ASP A 3 -0.66 -10.91 -48.81
C ASP A 3 -0.36 -12.11 -47.89
N LYS A 4 0.82 -12.14 -47.25
CA LYS A 4 1.31 -13.29 -46.49
C LYS A 4 1.37 -12.96 -45.01
N VAL A 5 0.77 -13.83 -44.20
CA VAL A 5 0.74 -13.77 -42.73
C VAL A 5 2.17 -13.84 -42.16
N LEU A 6 2.43 -13.02 -41.12
CA LEU A 6 3.73 -12.92 -40.45
C LEU A 6 4.15 -14.22 -39.74
N CYS A 7 5.41 -14.62 -39.92
CA CYS A 7 6.01 -15.80 -39.31
C CYS A 7 6.30 -15.57 -37.83
N ARG A 8 5.56 -16.28 -36.96
CA ARG A 8 5.71 -16.17 -35.50
C ARG A 8 7.12 -16.56 -35.02
N TYR A 9 7.75 -17.57 -35.63
CA TYR A 9 9.12 -17.97 -35.25
C TYR A 9 10.17 -16.93 -35.64
N TYR A 10 9.93 -16.16 -36.72
CA TYR A 10 10.85 -15.10 -37.12
C TYR A 10 10.75 -13.89 -36.17
N MET A 11 9.53 -13.52 -35.74
CA MET A 11 9.33 -12.48 -34.73
C MET A 11 10.10 -12.74 -33.43
N HIS A 12 10.29 -14.00 -33.06
CA HIS A 12 11.03 -14.39 -31.85
C HIS A 12 12.47 -14.82 -32.13
N GLY A 13 13.01 -14.52 -33.33
CA GLY A 13 14.40 -14.79 -33.69
C GLY A 13 14.76 -16.27 -33.88
N ALA A 14 13.77 -17.16 -33.95
CA ALA A 14 13.94 -18.61 -33.93
C ALA A 14 13.56 -19.32 -35.26
N CYS A 15 13.30 -18.57 -36.34
CA CYS A 15 12.95 -19.17 -37.63
C CYS A 15 14.18 -19.73 -38.35
N ARG A 16 14.24 -21.07 -38.50
CA ARG A 16 15.36 -21.77 -39.16
C ARG A 16 15.27 -21.83 -40.69
N ASN A 17 14.13 -21.45 -41.28
CA ASN A 17 13.87 -21.61 -42.72
C ASN A 17 14.24 -20.37 -43.56
N GLY A 18 14.81 -19.32 -42.95
CA GLY A 18 15.34 -18.15 -43.65
C GLY A 18 14.39 -17.54 -44.69
N ALA A 19 14.92 -17.20 -45.87
CA ALA A 19 14.16 -16.64 -46.99
C ALA A 19 13.19 -17.65 -47.66
N SER A 20 13.31 -18.94 -47.34
CA SER A 20 12.46 -20.01 -47.87
C SER A 20 11.22 -20.27 -47.00
N CYS A 21 11.00 -19.47 -45.96
CA CYS A 21 9.85 -19.62 -45.07
C CYS A 21 8.53 -19.33 -45.79
N ARG A 22 7.54 -20.22 -45.61
CA ARG A 22 6.21 -20.08 -46.21
C ARG A 22 5.41 -18.88 -45.68
N PHE A 23 5.81 -18.34 -44.52
CA PHE A 23 5.21 -17.18 -43.84
C PHE A 23 6.11 -15.94 -43.98
N SER A 24 5.51 -14.75 -43.96
CA SER A 24 6.24 -13.49 -44.18
C SER A 24 7.22 -13.20 -43.04
N HIS A 25 8.42 -12.72 -43.36
CA HIS A 25 9.39 -12.19 -42.39
C HIS A 25 9.40 -10.65 -42.38
N ASP A 26 8.46 -10.01 -43.09
CA ASP A 26 8.26 -8.56 -43.05
C ASP A 26 7.40 -8.20 -41.84
N ILE A 27 8.01 -7.62 -40.79
CA ILE A 27 7.38 -7.25 -39.50
C ILE A 27 6.15 -6.34 -39.67
N LYS A 28 5.95 -5.74 -40.85
CA LYS A 28 4.77 -4.93 -41.17
C LYS A 28 3.54 -5.76 -41.60
N ALA A 29 3.63 -7.09 -41.72
CA ALA A 29 2.51 -7.96 -42.09
C ALA A 29 1.59 -8.28 -40.89
N MET A 30 0.27 -8.36 -41.11
CA MET A 30 -0.71 -8.59 -40.03
C MET A 30 -0.59 -9.99 -39.40
N PRO A 31 -0.67 -10.12 -38.06
CA PRO A 31 -0.73 -11.43 -37.38
C PRO A 31 -2.09 -12.11 -37.63
N ASN A 32 -2.09 -13.44 -37.83
CA ASN A 32 -3.34 -14.21 -37.94
C ASN A 32 -3.96 -14.41 -36.55
N MET A 33 -5.17 -13.87 -36.34
CA MET A 33 -5.91 -13.90 -35.08
C MET A 33 -6.96 -15.03 -35.01
N VAL A 34 -7.07 -15.89 -36.02
CA VAL A 34 -8.08 -16.97 -36.05
C VAL A 34 -7.69 -18.14 -35.15
N CYS A 35 -8.64 -18.59 -34.33
CA CYS A 35 -8.45 -19.69 -33.39
C CYS A 35 -8.31 -21.04 -34.11
N THR A 36 -7.12 -21.65 -34.05
CA THR A 36 -6.85 -22.96 -34.69
C THR A 36 -7.61 -24.11 -34.04
N TYR A 37 -7.85 -24.05 -32.71
CA TYR A 37 -8.66 -25.04 -32.00
C TYR A 37 -10.14 -24.99 -32.39
N TYR A 38 -10.64 -23.79 -32.74
CA TYR A 38 -11.98 -23.61 -33.29
C TYR A 38 -12.09 -24.15 -34.71
N LEU A 39 -11.07 -23.93 -35.55
CA LEU A 39 -11.01 -24.53 -36.90
C LEU A 39 -10.98 -26.07 -36.85
N ALA A 40 -10.31 -26.64 -35.85
CA ALA A 40 -10.31 -28.08 -35.58
C ALA A 40 -11.58 -28.59 -34.88
N GLY A 41 -12.54 -27.72 -34.57
CA GLY A 41 -13.84 -28.07 -33.96
C GLY A 41 -13.81 -28.32 -32.45
N ASN A 42 -12.68 -28.12 -31.77
CA ASN A 42 -12.47 -28.49 -30.37
C ASN A 42 -12.11 -27.29 -29.47
N CYS A 43 -12.55 -26.07 -29.81
CA CYS A 43 -12.32 -24.94 -28.91
C CYS A 43 -13.26 -25.00 -27.70
N GLY A 44 -12.71 -25.38 -26.54
CA GLY A 44 -13.45 -25.48 -25.28
C GLY A 44 -13.85 -24.13 -24.64
N PHE A 45 -13.42 -23.00 -25.22
CA PHE A 45 -13.70 -21.66 -24.68
C PHE A 45 -14.92 -20.97 -25.30
N GLY A 46 -15.55 -21.57 -26.33
CA GLY A 46 -16.75 -21.02 -26.98
C GLY A 46 -16.59 -19.54 -27.37
N ASP A 47 -17.63 -18.73 -27.14
CA ASP A 47 -17.63 -17.30 -27.51
C ASP A 47 -16.71 -16.42 -26.65
N HIS A 48 -16.08 -16.97 -25.61
CA HIS A 48 -15.14 -16.27 -24.72
C HIS A 48 -13.68 -16.48 -25.15
N CYS A 49 -13.44 -17.10 -26.32
CA CYS A 49 -12.09 -17.29 -26.83
C CYS A 49 -11.45 -15.96 -27.23
N ARG A 50 -10.21 -15.75 -26.81
CA ARG A 50 -9.40 -14.57 -27.16
C ARG A 50 -9.09 -14.46 -28.67
N TYR A 51 -9.26 -15.54 -29.42
CA TYR A 51 -8.96 -15.63 -30.85
C TYR A 51 -10.25 -15.75 -31.66
N ASP A 52 -10.27 -15.18 -32.85
CA ASP A 52 -11.46 -15.08 -33.68
C ASP A 52 -12.00 -16.47 -34.06
N HIS A 53 -13.27 -16.71 -33.74
CA HIS A 53 -14.02 -17.93 -34.09
C HIS A 53 -14.73 -17.79 -35.44
N ILE A 54 -13.98 -17.33 -36.43
CA ILE A 54 -14.48 -17.11 -37.78
C ILE A 54 -13.86 -18.18 -38.68
N ARG A 55 -14.67 -19.01 -39.35
CA ARG A 55 -14.16 -19.90 -40.39
C ARG A 55 -13.87 -19.04 -41.63
N PRO A 56 -12.65 -19.03 -42.17
CA PRO A 56 -12.36 -18.31 -43.40
C PRO A 56 -13.27 -18.80 -44.52
N ASP A 57 -14.02 -17.88 -45.12
CA ASP A 57 -14.92 -18.18 -46.22
C ASP A 57 -14.09 -18.38 -47.49
N TYR A 58 -13.87 -19.64 -47.89
CA TYR A 58 -13.34 -19.94 -49.22
C TYR A 58 -14.50 -20.24 -50.17
N THR A 59 -15.22 -19.20 -50.58
CA THR A 59 -16.11 -19.28 -51.74
C THR A 59 -15.34 -18.95 -53.03
N LYS A 60 -15.14 -19.97 -53.88
CA LYS A 60 -15.13 -19.80 -55.35
C LYS A 60 -16.59 -19.85 -55.86
N PRO A 61 -16.92 -19.25 -57.02
CA PRO A 61 -18.25 -18.68 -57.29
C PRO A 61 -19.37 -19.70 -57.59
N GLU A 62 -20.57 -19.33 -57.11
CA GLU A 62 -21.98 -19.66 -57.46
C GLU A 62 -22.40 -21.04 -58.02
N HIS A 63 -23.40 -21.68 -57.35
CA HIS A 63 -24.66 -22.14 -57.99
C HIS A 63 -25.79 -22.56 -56.99
N LYS A 64 -26.92 -21.82 -57.05
CA LYS A 64 -28.38 -22.08 -56.78
C LYS A 64 -28.93 -23.09 -55.70
N GLN A 65 -29.64 -22.52 -54.69
CA GLN A 65 -31.03 -22.78 -54.10
C GLN A 65 -31.67 -24.20 -53.98
N PRO A 66 -32.73 -24.51 -53.15
CA PRO A 66 -33.49 -23.79 -52.06
C PRO A 66 -33.85 -24.71 -50.78
N PRO A 67 -35.01 -24.65 -50.04
CA PRO A 67 -35.09 -24.22 -48.60
C PRO A 67 -35.77 -25.16 -47.52
N ARG A 68 -35.49 -24.91 -46.19
CA ARG A 68 -36.27 -25.16 -44.91
C ARG A 68 -36.72 -26.61 -44.51
N PRO A 69 -37.25 -26.93 -43.27
CA PRO A 69 -37.15 -26.42 -41.86
C PRO A 69 -36.95 -27.59 -40.81
N PRO A 70 -37.53 -27.62 -39.57
CA PRO A 70 -36.96 -27.28 -38.24
C PRO A 70 -36.78 -28.45 -37.23
N SER A 71 -36.09 -28.26 -36.09
CA SER A 71 -36.40 -28.94 -34.80
C SER A 71 -35.64 -28.37 -33.58
N GLN A 72 -36.37 -28.14 -32.49
CA GLN A 72 -35.92 -27.94 -31.09
C GLN A 72 -35.85 -29.31 -30.35
N PRO A 73 -35.76 -29.40 -28.99
CA PRO A 73 -34.71 -28.98 -28.03
C PRO A 73 -34.26 -30.13 -27.08
N ALA A 74 -33.17 -30.00 -26.32
CA ALA A 74 -33.00 -30.67 -25.00
C ALA A 74 -31.78 -30.11 -24.23
N VAL A 75 -31.95 -29.42 -23.09
CA VAL A 75 -32.04 -29.87 -21.68
C VAL A 75 -30.73 -29.66 -20.90
N GLN A 76 -30.91 -29.05 -19.73
CA GLN A 76 -29.96 -28.62 -18.70
C GLN A 76 -29.11 -29.74 -18.08
N GLY A 77 -27.95 -29.34 -17.56
CA GLY A 77 -27.22 -30.06 -16.52
C GLY A 77 -25.96 -29.29 -16.10
N GLY A 78 -26.09 -28.37 -15.14
CA GLY A 78 -24.96 -27.64 -14.57
C GLY A 78 -24.27 -28.40 -13.43
N LEU A 79 -22.98 -28.14 -13.23
CA LEU A 79 -22.33 -28.26 -11.92
C LEU A 79 -21.25 -27.17 -11.79
N LEU A 80 -21.51 -26.20 -10.91
CA LEU A 80 -20.58 -25.16 -10.46
C LEU A 80 -19.54 -25.77 -9.52
N VAL A 81 -18.25 -25.63 -9.83
CA VAL A 81 -17.16 -25.91 -8.88
C VAL A 81 -16.70 -24.59 -8.27
N ILE A 82 -17.04 -24.39 -7.00
CA ILE A 82 -16.56 -23.31 -6.13
C ILE A 82 -15.11 -23.62 -5.73
N ARG A 83 -14.18 -22.69 -5.98
CA ARG A 83 -12.80 -22.72 -5.43
C ARG A 83 -12.78 -21.99 -4.08
N ASP A 84 -12.19 -22.62 -3.07
CA ASP A 84 -12.14 -22.20 -1.67
C ASP A 84 -10.85 -21.39 -1.36
N PRO A 85 -10.92 -20.14 -0.84
CA PRO A 85 -9.78 -19.23 -0.68
C PRO A 85 -9.23 -19.07 0.77
N PHE A 86 -9.19 -20.10 1.61
CA PHE A 86 -8.74 -19.96 3.01
C PHE A 86 -7.92 -21.15 3.56
N ASP A 87 -6.60 -21.18 3.30
CA ASP A 87 -5.64 -22.01 4.04
C ASP A 87 -4.45 -21.13 4.47
N ASP A 88 -4.25 -21.00 5.79
CA ASP A 88 -3.28 -20.11 6.46
C ASP A 88 -2.58 -20.87 7.61
N SER A 89 -1.96 -22.00 7.27
CA SER A 89 -0.96 -22.63 8.14
C SER A 89 0.16 -23.26 7.31
N LEU A 90 1.33 -22.61 7.36
CA LEU A 90 2.62 -23.06 6.84
C LEU A 90 3.24 -24.12 7.76
N THR A 91 3.77 -25.18 7.15
CA THR A 91 5.07 -25.77 7.52
C THR A 91 5.78 -26.21 6.23
N THR A 92 6.89 -25.51 5.94
CA THR A 92 8.18 -25.92 5.30
C THR A 92 8.20 -27.12 4.35
N VAL A 93 8.87 -27.09 3.19
CA VAL A 93 10.35 -27.16 3.06
C VAL A 93 10.78 -26.56 1.71
N GLU A 94 11.73 -25.63 1.73
CA GLU A 94 12.51 -25.24 0.56
C GLU A 94 13.32 -26.44 0.03
N ARG A 95 13.08 -26.84 -1.21
CA ARG A 95 14.08 -27.54 -2.02
C ARG A 95 14.28 -26.77 -3.31
N THR A 96 15.45 -26.17 -3.42
CA THR A 96 16.08 -25.65 -4.63
C THR A 96 16.00 -26.69 -5.74
N PHE A 97 15.23 -26.40 -6.81
CA PHE A 97 15.36 -27.13 -8.06
C PHE A 97 16.23 -26.33 -9.01
N GLY A 98 17.51 -26.73 -9.04
CA GLY A 98 18.45 -26.32 -10.05
C GLY A 98 18.00 -26.75 -11.44
N SER A 99 18.35 -25.92 -12.42
CA SER A 99 18.23 -26.16 -13.86
C SER A 99 18.71 -27.56 -14.23
N ALA A 100 17.89 -28.34 -14.95
CA ALA A 100 18.31 -29.58 -15.57
C ALA A 100 17.88 -29.63 -17.04
N CYS A 101 18.90 -29.84 -17.85
CA CYS A 101 19.04 -29.79 -19.29
C CYS A 101 17.98 -30.55 -20.11
N ALA A 102 17.72 -29.99 -21.29
CA ALA A 102 17.03 -30.64 -22.40
C ALA A 102 17.81 -31.86 -22.92
N LEU A 103 17.10 -32.90 -23.35
CA LEU A 103 17.60 -33.90 -24.28
C LEU A 103 16.61 -34.03 -25.44
N ASP A 104 17.09 -33.58 -26.61
CA ASP A 104 16.53 -33.83 -27.94
C ASP A 104 16.94 -35.25 -28.37
N ASP A 105 16.06 -35.90 -29.14
CA ASP A 105 16.25 -37.23 -29.71
C ASP A 105 16.03 -37.11 -31.24
N SER A 106 17.09 -37.22 -32.05
CA SER A 106 17.08 -37.67 -33.47
C SER A 106 18.49 -37.67 -34.13
N PRO A 107 18.72 -38.49 -35.18
CA PRO A 107 20.01 -39.15 -35.40
C PRO A 107 20.89 -38.60 -36.56
N ALA A 108 22.21 -38.79 -36.37
CA ALA A 108 23.33 -39.05 -37.29
C ALA A 108 23.47 -38.33 -38.65
N GLU A 109 24.62 -37.65 -38.84
CA GLU A 109 25.72 -37.95 -39.81
C GLU A 109 26.90 -36.96 -39.59
N PRO A 110 28.15 -37.26 -40.03
CA PRO A 110 29.38 -36.91 -39.31
C PRO A 110 30.15 -35.71 -39.89
N ASP A 111 30.94 -35.01 -39.05
CA ASP A 111 32.36 -34.69 -39.35
C ASP A 111 33.09 -33.97 -38.19
N SER A 112 34.26 -34.51 -37.88
CA SER A 112 35.48 -34.00 -37.20
C SER A 112 35.46 -32.68 -36.39
N TRP A 113 35.88 -32.71 -35.12
CA TRP A 113 37.23 -32.34 -34.61
C TRP A 113 37.26 -32.29 -33.05
N GLU A 114 38.15 -33.12 -32.50
CA GLU A 114 38.92 -33.11 -31.23
C GLU A 114 38.47 -32.33 -29.96
N GLN A 115 38.22 -33.14 -28.91
CA GLN A 115 38.66 -33.09 -27.49
C GLN A 115 38.87 -31.74 -26.75
N SER A 116 38.10 -31.55 -25.66
CA SER A 116 38.64 -31.28 -24.32
C SER A 116 37.61 -31.61 -23.23
N GLU A 117 38.04 -32.28 -22.16
CA GLU A 117 37.20 -32.75 -21.05
C GLU A 117 36.93 -31.66 -20.00
N GLY A 118 35.70 -31.64 -19.46
CA GLY A 118 35.28 -30.91 -18.26
C GLY A 118 34.55 -31.84 -17.27
N PRO A 119 34.42 -31.47 -15.98
CA PRO A 119 34.19 -32.40 -14.86
C PRO A 119 32.73 -32.95 -14.78
N PRO A 120 32.51 -34.09 -14.08
CA PRO A 120 31.22 -34.81 -14.11
C PRO A 120 30.13 -34.13 -13.26
N CYS A 121 28.88 -34.18 -13.74
CA CYS A 121 27.67 -33.78 -13.01
C CYS A 121 27.30 -34.79 -11.88
N PRO A 122 26.62 -34.35 -10.80
CA PRO A 122 26.25 -35.24 -9.69
C PRO A 122 25.14 -36.22 -10.08
N ALA A 123 25.22 -37.44 -9.52
CA ALA A 123 24.32 -38.56 -9.78
C ALA A 123 22.87 -38.29 -9.32
N THR A 124 21.90 -38.84 -10.07
CA THR A 124 20.48 -38.85 -9.69
C THR A 124 20.24 -39.85 -8.55
N PRO A 125 19.28 -39.61 -7.62
CA PRO A 125 19.02 -40.55 -6.53
C PRO A 125 18.42 -41.86 -7.07
N ASP A 126 19.05 -42.99 -6.76
CA ASP A 126 18.67 -44.33 -7.23
C ASP A 126 17.39 -44.90 -6.56
N SER A 127 16.82 -44.22 -5.56
CA SER A 127 15.66 -44.72 -4.78
C SER A 127 14.32 -44.09 -5.20
N LEU A 128 13.33 -44.93 -5.53
CA LEU A 128 11.95 -44.50 -5.83
C LEU A 128 11.25 -43.80 -4.65
N ALA A 129 11.72 -43.98 -3.41
CA ALA A 129 11.16 -43.35 -2.22
C ALA A 129 11.58 -41.88 -2.06
N GLU A 130 12.63 -41.44 -2.75
CA GLU A 130 13.17 -40.07 -2.68
C GLU A 130 12.72 -39.20 -3.87
N ARG A 131 12.03 -39.79 -4.84
CA ARG A 131 11.54 -39.11 -6.04
C ARG A 131 10.23 -38.36 -5.75
N PRO A 132 10.07 -37.12 -6.22
CA PRO A 132 8.86 -36.36 -5.96
C PRO A 132 7.65 -36.89 -6.74
N LEU A 133 6.45 -36.64 -6.19
CA LEU A 133 5.17 -36.97 -6.82
C LEU A 133 4.95 -36.17 -8.12
N CYS A 134 4.39 -36.85 -9.13
CA CYS A 134 3.97 -36.22 -10.37
C CYS A 134 2.76 -35.32 -10.15
N SER A 135 2.96 -34.01 -10.25
CA SER A 135 1.91 -33.00 -10.07
C SER A 135 0.72 -33.16 -11.03
N GLN A 136 0.99 -33.63 -12.26
CA GLN A 136 -0.05 -33.88 -13.27
C GLN A 136 -0.95 -35.07 -12.85
N HIS A 137 -0.35 -36.18 -12.43
CA HIS A 137 -1.11 -37.33 -11.95
C HIS A 137 -1.86 -37.00 -10.66
N ALA A 138 -1.24 -36.28 -9.73
CA ALA A 138 -1.87 -35.90 -8.46
C ALA A 138 -3.12 -35.01 -8.64
N SER A 139 -3.16 -34.23 -9.73
CA SER A 139 -4.26 -33.30 -10.01
C SER A 139 -5.38 -33.90 -10.86
N PHE A 140 -5.06 -34.79 -11.79
CA PHE A 140 -6.00 -35.28 -12.81
C PHE A 140 -6.22 -36.79 -12.81
N GLY A 141 -5.46 -37.55 -12.01
CA GLY A 141 -5.49 -39.02 -12.00
C GLY A 141 -4.93 -39.66 -13.27
N HIS A 142 -4.38 -38.87 -14.20
CA HIS A 142 -3.72 -39.37 -15.41
C HIS A 142 -2.45 -38.55 -15.71
N CYS A 143 -1.42 -39.22 -16.23
CA CYS A 143 -0.18 -38.59 -16.68
C CYS A 143 0.01 -38.82 -18.18
N SER A 144 0.33 -37.77 -18.93
CA SER A 144 0.55 -37.87 -20.39
C SER A 144 1.79 -38.70 -20.75
N ARG A 145 2.69 -38.93 -19.79
CA ARG A 145 3.87 -39.79 -19.94
C ARG A 145 3.62 -41.25 -19.55
N GLY A 146 2.45 -41.57 -18.98
CA GLY A 146 2.11 -42.92 -18.54
C GLY A 146 3.19 -43.55 -17.67
N ASP A 147 3.47 -44.84 -17.86
CA ASP A 147 4.49 -45.59 -17.11
C ASP A 147 5.94 -45.17 -17.40
N ARG A 148 6.15 -44.26 -18.37
CA ARG A 148 7.47 -43.68 -18.71
C ARG A 148 7.75 -42.37 -17.97
N CYS A 149 6.91 -42.00 -17.00
CA CYS A 149 7.13 -40.82 -16.18
C CYS A 149 8.31 -41.03 -15.23
N SER A 150 9.26 -40.07 -15.20
CA SER A 150 10.41 -40.10 -14.27
C SER A 150 10.03 -39.77 -12.82
N LEU A 151 8.81 -39.25 -12.60
CA LEU A 151 8.24 -38.89 -11.31
C LEU A 151 7.27 -39.97 -10.82
N VAL A 152 7.11 -40.08 -9.51
CA VAL A 152 6.25 -41.12 -8.91
C VAL A 152 4.77 -40.73 -9.04
N HIS A 153 3.93 -41.64 -9.51
CA HIS A 153 2.48 -41.46 -9.51
C HIS A 153 1.91 -41.79 -8.13
N GLY A 154 1.11 -40.89 -7.56
CA GLY A 154 0.57 -41.07 -6.21
C GLY A 154 -0.66 -41.99 -6.18
N ASP A 155 -0.86 -42.66 -5.05
CA ASP A 155 -2.08 -43.42 -4.74
C ASP A 155 -3.24 -42.46 -4.38
N GLU A 156 -4.47 -42.92 -4.57
CA GLU A 156 -5.67 -42.17 -4.17
C GLU A 156 -5.82 -42.11 -2.64
N CYS A 157 -6.04 -40.90 -2.12
CA CYS A 157 -6.39 -40.70 -0.72
C CYS A 157 -7.90 -40.87 -0.50
N GLU A 158 -8.29 -41.76 0.41
CA GLU A 158 -9.71 -42.05 0.72
C GLU A 158 -10.47 -40.86 1.34
N ILE A 159 -9.78 -39.85 1.87
CA ILE A 159 -10.39 -38.68 2.53
C ILE A 159 -10.68 -37.56 1.50
N CYS A 160 -9.72 -37.25 0.63
CA CYS A 160 -9.84 -36.16 -0.34
C CYS A 160 -10.04 -36.61 -1.79
N HIS A 161 -10.01 -37.91 -2.06
CA HIS A 161 -10.16 -38.53 -3.39
C HIS A 161 -9.16 -38.02 -4.45
N LYS A 162 -7.95 -37.64 -4.01
CA LYS A 162 -6.86 -37.18 -4.89
C LYS A 162 -5.69 -38.14 -4.86
N TYR A 163 -4.99 -38.27 -5.99
CA TYR A 163 -3.84 -39.15 -6.19
C TYR A 163 -2.55 -38.57 -5.60
N CYS A 164 -2.56 -38.30 -4.29
CA CYS A 164 -1.55 -37.51 -3.59
C CYS A 164 -0.86 -38.26 -2.45
N ILE A 165 -1.07 -39.57 -2.33
CA ILE A 165 -0.37 -40.43 -1.39
C ILE A 165 0.89 -40.99 -2.04
N HIS A 166 2.04 -40.89 -1.37
CA HIS A 166 3.28 -41.48 -1.88
C HIS A 166 3.25 -43.02 -1.78
N PRO A 167 3.38 -43.79 -2.89
CA PRO A 167 3.34 -45.25 -2.86
C PRO A 167 4.51 -45.86 -2.09
N TYR A 168 5.70 -45.28 -2.25
CA TYR A 168 6.97 -45.84 -1.76
C TYR A 168 7.54 -45.18 -0.49
N SER A 169 6.87 -44.16 0.07
CA SER A 169 7.35 -43.43 1.24
C SER A 169 6.25 -43.42 2.31
N GLN A 170 6.48 -44.15 3.40
CA GLN A 170 5.53 -44.22 4.51
C GLN A 170 5.42 -42.88 5.26
N GLU A 171 6.53 -42.18 5.46
CA GLU A 171 6.55 -40.90 6.17
C GLU A 171 5.70 -39.84 5.45
N GLU A 172 5.81 -39.75 4.11
CA GLU A 172 5.01 -38.79 3.33
C GLU A 172 3.53 -39.16 3.28
N ARG A 173 3.22 -40.47 3.25
CA ARG A 173 1.85 -40.99 3.35
C ARG A 173 1.20 -40.61 4.68
N ASP A 174 1.89 -40.85 5.79
CA ASP A 174 1.36 -40.58 7.14
C ASP A 174 1.19 -39.09 7.39
N ARG A 175 2.13 -38.27 6.91
CA ARG A 175 2.03 -36.80 6.91
C ARG A 175 0.77 -36.34 6.17
N HIS A 176 0.58 -36.79 4.93
CA HIS A 176 -0.58 -36.43 4.12
C HIS A 176 -1.90 -36.86 4.78
N LEU A 177 -2.00 -38.11 5.26
CA LEU A 177 -3.22 -38.63 5.88
C LEU A 177 -3.61 -37.84 7.14
N THR A 178 -2.62 -37.45 7.95
CA THR A 178 -2.82 -36.66 9.18
C THR A 178 -3.29 -35.24 8.85
N GLU A 179 -2.63 -34.58 7.90
CA GLU A 179 -3.01 -33.23 7.45
C GLU A 179 -4.39 -33.21 6.79
N CYS A 180 -4.67 -34.20 5.93
CA CYS A 180 -5.92 -34.33 5.21
C CYS A 180 -7.11 -34.55 6.17
N ARG A 181 -6.94 -35.43 7.16
CA ARG A 181 -7.94 -35.67 8.22
C ARG A 181 -8.20 -34.41 9.04
N THR A 182 -7.14 -33.75 9.50
CA THR A 182 -7.25 -32.50 10.27
C THR A 182 -7.96 -31.40 9.49
N ARG A 183 -7.67 -31.28 8.19
CA ARG A 183 -8.34 -30.32 7.29
C ARG A 183 -9.82 -30.63 7.15
N HIS A 184 -10.19 -31.88 6.89
CA HIS A 184 -11.59 -32.29 6.80
C HIS A 184 -12.37 -32.05 8.08
N GLU A 185 -11.77 -32.34 9.25
CA GLU A 185 -12.37 -32.06 10.56
C GLU A 185 -12.60 -30.56 10.77
N ARG A 186 -11.65 -29.71 10.38
CA ARG A 186 -11.79 -28.24 10.43
C ARG A 186 -12.92 -27.73 9.51
N LEU A 187 -13.02 -28.24 8.28
CA LEU A 187 -14.10 -27.88 7.36
C LEU A 187 -15.46 -28.30 7.92
N ALA A 188 -15.57 -29.53 8.43
CA ALA A 188 -16.79 -30.02 9.06
C ALA A 188 -17.21 -29.14 10.25
N ALA A 189 -16.27 -28.78 11.12
CA ALA A 189 -16.52 -27.92 12.27
C ALA A 189 -16.97 -26.50 11.85
N ARG A 190 -16.39 -25.95 10.79
CA ARG A 190 -16.78 -24.63 10.23
C ARG A 190 -18.16 -24.65 9.59
N THR A 191 -18.52 -25.72 8.87
CA THR A 191 -19.88 -25.91 8.33
C THR A 191 -20.92 -25.96 9.44
N ARG A 192 -20.66 -26.72 10.52
CA ARG A 192 -21.54 -26.74 11.71
C ARG A 192 -21.69 -25.37 12.38
N SER A 193 -20.64 -24.55 12.33
CA SER A 193 -20.62 -23.22 12.95
C SER A 193 -21.27 -22.12 12.10
N SER A 194 -21.55 -22.38 10.82
CA SER A 194 -21.99 -21.36 9.85
C SER A 194 -23.35 -20.72 10.17
N GLN A 195 -24.21 -21.47 10.87
CA GLN A 195 -25.58 -21.06 11.22
C GLN A 195 -25.72 -20.56 12.67
N ILE A 196 -24.62 -20.42 13.41
CA ILE A 196 -24.69 -19.99 14.82
C ILE A 196 -24.86 -18.47 14.89
N GLU A 197 -25.98 -18.04 15.44
CA GLU A 197 -26.34 -16.63 15.62
C GLU A 197 -25.78 -16.03 16.91
N CYS A 198 -25.46 -14.73 16.85
CA CYS A 198 -25.07 -13.99 18.04
C CYS A 198 -26.29 -13.65 18.90
N GLY A 199 -26.28 -14.00 20.18
CA GLY A 199 -27.33 -13.64 21.14
C GLY A 199 -27.41 -12.16 21.55
N ILE A 200 -26.74 -11.24 20.83
CA ILE A 200 -26.82 -9.78 21.03
C ILE A 200 -27.35 -9.12 19.77
N CYS A 201 -26.71 -9.35 18.61
CA CYS A 201 -27.12 -8.72 17.34
C CYS A 201 -28.02 -9.61 16.47
N LEU A 202 -28.27 -10.87 16.87
CA LEU A 202 -29.13 -11.84 16.17
C LEU A 202 -28.73 -12.13 14.72
N GLU A 203 -27.47 -11.92 14.37
CA GLU A 203 -26.92 -12.25 13.06
C GLU A 203 -26.03 -13.49 13.15
N PRO A 204 -25.97 -14.36 12.11
CA PRO A 204 -25.01 -15.45 12.06
C PRO A 204 -23.57 -14.91 12.08
N VAL A 205 -22.76 -15.39 13.02
CA VAL A 205 -21.45 -14.78 13.31
C VAL A 205 -20.50 -14.91 12.12
N LEU A 206 -20.51 -16.04 11.43
CA LEU A 206 -19.61 -16.32 10.30
C LEU A 206 -20.06 -15.70 8.97
N SER A 207 -21.28 -15.16 8.87
CA SER A 207 -21.80 -14.50 7.66
C SER A 207 -21.63 -12.98 7.65
N LYS A 208 -21.06 -12.40 8.71
CA LYS A 208 -20.86 -10.94 8.81
C LYS A 208 -20.02 -10.40 7.66
N ALA A 209 -20.43 -9.24 7.13
CA ALA A 209 -19.76 -8.59 6.00
C ALA A 209 -18.26 -8.34 6.27
N ASN A 210 -17.92 -7.82 7.44
CA ASN A 210 -16.53 -7.61 7.87
C ASN A 210 -15.88 -8.93 8.33
N SER A 211 -14.80 -9.34 7.66
CA SER A 211 -14.03 -10.55 7.98
C SER A 211 -13.45 -10.56 9.40
N ALA A 212 -13.08 -9.40 9.96
CA ALA A 212 -12.59 -9.27 11.34
C ALA A 212 -13.69 -9.58 12.39
N HIS A 213 -14.96 -9.46 12.00
CA HIS A 213 -16.11 -9.70 12.87
C HIS A 213 -16.61 -11.16 12.81
N ARG A 214 -16.07 -11.99 11.91
CA ARG A 214 -16.38 -13.43 11.75
C ARG A 214 -15.69 -14.30 12.82
N LYS A 215 -15.75 -13.88 14.08
CA LYS A 215 -15.16 -14.57 15.24
C LYS A 215 -16.18 -14.62 16.38
N PHE A 216 -16.28 -15.80 16.99
CA PHE A 216 -17.04 -16.02 18.21
C PHE A 216 -16.25 -15.50 19.42
N GLY A 217 -16.93 -14.91 20.39
CA GLY A 217 -16.39 -14.65 21.72
C GLY A 217 -16.89 -15.69 22.70
N LEU A 218 -16.09 -16.73 22.96
CA LEU A 218 -16.45 -17.81 23.86
C LEU A 218 -16.34 -17.37 25.34
N LEU A 219 -17.37 -17.70 26.11
CA LEU A 219 -17.43 -17.57 27.57
C LEU A 219 -17.49 -18.97 28.21
N ASN A 220 -17.51 -19.05 29.54
CA ASN A 220 -17.68 -20.30 30.30
C ASN A 220 -19.13 -20.89 30.22
N CYS A 221 -19.87 -20.61 29.16
CA CYS A 221 -21.26 -21.05 28.96
C CYS A 221 -21.57 -21.26 27.47
N ASP A 222 -22.70 -21.89 27.16
CA ASP A 222 -23.12 -22.22 25.79
C ASP A 222 -23.77 -21.08 24.97
N HIS A 223 -23.66 -19.84 25.43
CA HIS A 223 -24.22 -18.68 24.73
C HIS A 223 -23.25 -18.12 23.70
N ALA A 224 -23.72 -18.04 22.44
CA ALA A 224 -22.93 -17.56 21.33
C ALA A 224 -22.99 -16.05 21.15
N TYR A 225 -21.82 -15.43 21.00
CA TYR A 225 -21.71 -14.00 20.74
C TYR A 225 -20.69 -13.72 19.65
N CYS A 226 -20.96 -12.71 18.83
CA CYS A 226 -19.98 -12.10 17.97
C CYS A 226 -18.93 -11.38 18.83
N LEU A 227 -17.64 -11.50 18.48
CA LEU A 227 -16.55 -10.93 19.28
C LEU A 227 -16.69 -9.40 19.52
N PRO A 228 -17.08 -8.58 18.51
CA PRO A 228 -17.37 -7.16 18.75
C PRO A 228 -18.52 -6.93 19.74
N CYS A 229 -19.60 -7.72 19.62
CA CYS A 229 -20.83 -7.57 20.41
C CYS A 229 -20.56 -7.79 21.89
N ILE A 230 -19.88 -8.88 22.24
CA ILE A 230 -19.59 -9.20 23.64
C ILE A 230 -18.52 -8.27 24.25
N ARG A 231 -17.58 -7.78 23.44
CA ARG A 231 -16.61 -6.76 23.88
C ARG A 231 -17.31 -5.44 24.14
N GLY A 232 -18.16 -4.99 23.22
CA GLY A 232 -18.96 -3.77 23.38
C GLY A 232 -19.85 -3.84 24.62
N TRP A 233 -20.53 -4.97 24.84
CA TRP A 233 -21.37 -5.19 26.03
C TRP A 233 -20.56 -5.11 27.33
N ARG A 234 -19.35 -5.67 27.36
CA ARG A 234 -18.47 -5.61 28.54
C ARG A 234 -17.83 -4.23 28.75
N SER A 235 -17.75 -3.40 27.71
CA SER A 235 -17.19 -2.04 27.77
C SER A 235 -18.22 -0.97 28.12
N ASN A 236 -19.52 -1.21 27.86
CA ASN A 236 -20.57 -0.21 28.00
C ASN A 236 -21.39 -0.47 29.27
N THR A 237 -20.96 0.10 30.41
CA THR A 237 -21.71 0.05 31.68
C THR A 237 -21.93 1.45 32.22
N ASP A 238 -22.88 2.16 31.61
CA ASP A 238 -23.38 3.47 32.06
C ASP A 238 -24.65 3.35 32.93
N SER A 239 -24.85 2.22 33.60
CA SER A 239 -26.05 1.97 34.40
C SER A 239 -25.72 1.24 35.69
N GLY A 240 -25.38 2.02 36.73
CA GLY A 240 -25.74 1.87 38.16
C GLY A 240 -25.69 0.51 38.87
N ALA A 241 -25.24 -0.57 38.25
CA ALA A 241 -25.13 -1.90 38.81
C ALA A 241 -23.67 -2.15 39.21
N ASP A 242 -23.51 -2.80 40.37
CA ASP A 242 -22.24 -3.15 41.01
C ASP A 242 -21.15 -3.51 39.97
N VAL A 243 -20.11 -2.68 39.92
CA VAL A 243 -19.05 -2.60 38.88
C VAL A 243 -18.33 -3.95 38.70
N ASN A 244 -18.40 -4.83 39.70
CA ASN A 244 -17.80 -6.16 39.67
C ASN A 244 -18.70 -7.27 39.11
N SER A 245 -20.02 -7.05 38.97
CA SER A 245 -21.02 -8.07 38.62
C SER A 245 -21.36 -8.12 37.13
N ALA A 246 -21.52 -6.97 36.46
CA ALA A 246 -21.94 -6.93 35.05
C ALA A 246 -20.79 -7.23 34.06
N VAL A 247 -19.59 -6.69 34.30
CA VAL A 247 -18.43 -6.77 33.37
C VAL A 247 -17.88 -8.20 33.23
N ARG A 248 -18.21 -9.09 34.17
CA ARG A 248 -17.65 -10.44 34.28
C ARG A 248 -18.68 -11.53 34.08
N THR A 249 -19.89 -11.21 33.67
CA THR A 249 -20.95 -12.22 33.52
C THR A 249 -21.38 -12.38 32.06
N CYS A 250 -22.03 -13.50 31.77
CA CYS A 250 -22.69 -13.73 30.50
C CYS A 250 -23.98 -12.89 30.40
N PRO A 251 -24.23 -12.17 29.29
CA PRO A 251 -25.45 -11.40 29.11
C PRO A 251 -26.75 -12.19 29.30
N ILE A 252 -26.73 -13.50 28.99
CA ILE A 252 -27.93 -14.35 29.04
C ILE A 252 -28.03 -15.11 30.36
N CYS A 253 -27.05 -15.95 30.70
CA CYS A 253 -27.13 -16.81 31.89
C CYS A 253 -26.46 -16.26 33.14
N ARG A 254 -25.84 -15.07 33.06
CA ARG A 254 -25.09 -14.43 34.16
C ARG A 254 -23.96 -15.28 34.77
N THR A 255 -23.57 -16.38 34.15
CA THR A 255 -22.39 -17.16 34.55
C THR A 255 -21.16 -16.28 34.52
N THR A 256 -20.36 -16.30 35.59
CA THR A 256 -19.14 -15.50 35.69
C THR A 256 -18.06 -16.05 34.74
N ALA A 257 -17.68 -15.25 33.75
CA ALA A 257 -16.60 -15.50 32.82
C ALA A 257 -15.63 -14.31 32.83
N TRP A 258 -14.41 -14.55 33.28
CA TRP A 258 -13.39 -13.53 33.49
C TRP A 258 -12.68 -13.09 32.20
N PHE A 259 -12.82 -13.86 31.13
CA PHE A 259 -12.18 -13.61 29.83
C PHE A 259 -13.13 -14.00 28.70
N VAL A 260 -12.92 -13.39 27.53
CA VAL A 260 -13.60 -13.73 26.27
C VAL A 260 -12.56 -14.37 25.36
N THR A 261 -12.74 -15.62 24.96
CA THR A 261 -11.80 -16.31 24.05
C THR A 261 -12.26 -16.17 22.60
N PRO A 262 -11.49 -15.50 21.73
CA PRO A 262 -11.79 -15.44 20.32
C PRO A 262 -11.66 -16.83 19.67
N CYS A 263 -12.67 -17.25 18.91
CA CYS A 263 -12.62 -18.50 18.15
C CYS A 263 -13.27 -18.35 16.76
N THR A 264 -12.80 -19.09 15.77
CA THR A 264 -13.32 -19.09 14.39
C THR A 264 -14.32 -20.23 14.13
N VAL A 265 -14.47 -21.13 15.10
CA VAL A 265 -15.35 -22.30 15.07
C VAL A 265 -16.13 -22.32 16.40
N TRP A 266 -17.38 -22.74 16.35
CA TRP A 266 -18.18 -22.95 17.54
C TRP A 266 -17.95 -24.37 18.08
N PRO A 267 -17.57 -24.52 19.36
CA PRO A 267 -17.29 -25.84 19.95
C PRO A 267 -18.55 -26.71 20.00
N ALA A 268 -18.43 -27.98 19.63
CA ALA A 268 -19.53 -28.94 19.62
C ALA A 268 -19.91 -29.43 21.02
N ASN A 269 -18.96 -29.46 21.96
CA ASN A 269 -19.17 -29.89 23.34
C ASN A 269 -18.28 -29.12 24.33
N ALA A 270 -18.49 -29.35 25.62
CA ALA A 270 -17.76 -28.66 26.69
C ALA A 270 -16.25 -28.97 26.69
N GLU A 271 -15.87 -30.19 26.32
CA GLU A 271 -14.48 -30.65 26.26
C GLU A 271 -13.68 -29.94 25.15
N GLU A 272 -14.26 -29.80 23.96
CA GLU A 272 -13.69 -29.03 22.85
C GLU A 272 -13.55 -27.55 23.22
N ARG A 273 -14.54 -26.97 23.91
CA ARG A 273 -14.46 -25.60 24.43
C ARG A 273 -13.30 -25.44 25.41
N GLU A 274 -13.17 -26.36 26.36
CA GLU A 274 -12.09 -26.32 27.35
C GLU A 274 -10.73 -26.43 26.68
N HIS A 275 -10.58 -27.32 25.69
CA HIS A 275 -9.34 -27.46 24.92
C HIS A 275 -8.98 -26.17 24.15
N ILE A 276 -9.95 -25.53 23.49
CA ILE A 276 -9.76 -24.25 22.79
C ILE A 276 -9.34 -23.14 23.77
N VAL A 277 -10.03 -23.06 24.91
CA VAL A 277 -9.75 -22.08 25.97
C VAL A 277 -8.36 -22.31 26.58
N ALA A 278 -8.00 -23.56 26.87
CA ALA A 278 -6.70 -23.93 27.42
C ALA A 278 -5.58 -23.60 26.43
N GLY A 279 -5.75 -23.94 25.15
CA GLY A 279 -4.81 -23.59 24.09
C GLY A 279 -4.63 -22.07 23.95
N TYR A 280 -5.71 -21.30 24.05
CA TYR A 280 -5.63 -19.83 24.04
C TYR A 280 -4.86 -19.29 25.25
N LYS A 281 -5.17 -19.77 26.46
CA LYS A 281 -4.45 -19.39 27.69
C LYS A 281 -2.97 -19.75 27.63
N SER A 282 -2.63 -20.93 27.11
CA SER A 282 -1.23 -21.36 26.95
C SER A 282 -0.46 -20.43 26.01
N LYS A 283 -1.09 -19.92 24.94
CA LYS A 283 -0.47 -18.93 24.04
C LYS A 283 -0.28 -17.58 24.73
N LEU A 284 -1.26 -17.13 25.52
CA LEU A 284 -1.11 -15.89 26.29
C LEU A 284 0.01 -15.98 27.34
N ALA A 285 0.17 -17.14 27.97
CA ALA A 285 1.23 -17.39 28.94
C ALA A 285 2.66 -17.38 28.32
N GLN A 286 2.77 -17.37 26.99
CA GLN A 286 4.05 -17.20 26.28
C GLN A 286 4.33 -15.73 25.93
N ILE A 287 3.33 -14.85 26.03
CA ILE A 287 3.44 -13.42 25.69
C ILE A 287 3.74 -12.64 26.96
N ASP A 288 4.77 -11.78 26.92
CA ASP A 288 5.16 -10.97 28.07
C ASP A 288 4.09 -9.94 28.45
N CYS A 289 3.80 -9.84 29.74
CA CYS A 289 2.78 -8.94 30.25
C CYS A 289 3.20 -7.47 30.14
N ARG A 290 2.52 -6.71 29.29
CA ARG A 290 2.71 -5.26 29.12
C ARG A 290 2.60 -4.46 30.42
N HIS A 291 1.76 -4.91 31.36
CA HIS A 291 1.56 -4.23 32.64
C HIS A 291 2.60 -4.59 33.69
N PHE A 292 3.22 -5.77 33.61
CA PHE A 292 4.32 -6.16 34.48
C PHE A 292 5.65 -5.58 33.98
N ASN A 293 5.80 -5.48 32.65
CA ASN A 293 6.95 -4.88 31.96
C ASN A 293 8.29 -5.25 32.60
N PHE A 294 8.58 -6.54 32.66
CA PHE A 294 9.81 -7.08 33.20
C PHE A 294 10.21 -6.66 34.63
N GLY A 295 9.22 -6.30 35.46
CA GLY A 295 9.41 -5.86 36.84
C GLY A 295 9.43 -4.34 37.02
N ASP A 296 9.36 -3.56 35.93
CA ASP A 296 9.33 -2.09 35.99
C ASP A 296 7.98 -1.56 36.51
N ASN A 297 6.91 -2.37 36.40
CA ASN A 297 5.55 -2.02 36.82
C ASN A 297 4.88 -3.18 37.58
N THR A 298 3.89 -2.86 38.42
CA THR A 298 3.06 -3.89 39.06
C THR A 298 1.85 -4.19 38.17
N CYS A 299 1.66 -5.46 37.81
CA CYS A 299 0.48 -5.87 37.07
C CYS A 299 -0.78 -5.71 37.93
N PRO A 300 -1.79 -4.91 37.51
CA PRO A 300 -3.01 -4.70 38.29
C PRO A 300 -3.87 -5.98 38.43
N PHE A 301 -3.60 -6.97 37.58
CA PHE A 301 -4.24 -8.28 37.62
C PHE A 301 -3.50 -9.28 38.51
N GLY A 302 -2.30 -8.93 39.01
CA GLY A 302 -1.50 -9.75 39.93
C GLY A 302 -1.40 -11.22 39.49
N THR A 303 -1.75 -12.12 40.40
CA THR A 303 -1.76 -13.59 40.19
C THR A 303 -2.87 -14.08 39.26
N SER A 304 -3.77 -13.19 38.85
CA SER A 304 -4.84 -13.47 37.89
C SER A 304 -4.48 -13.00 36.47
N CYS A 305 -3.24 -12.53 36.23
CA CYS A 305 -2.76 -12.23 34.90
C CYS A 305 -2.44 -13.51 34.12
N PHE A 306 -2.90 -13.59 32.86
CA PHE A 306 -2.66 -14.75 31.99
C PHE A 306 -1.42 -14.60 31.09
N TYR A 307 -0.75 -13.45 31.17
CA TYR A 307 0.47 -13.15 30.43
C TYR A 307 1.70 -13.47 31.28
N ARG A 308 2.83 -13.73 30.61
CA ARG A 308 4.09 -14.09 31.26
C ARG A 308 4.63 -12.94 32.09
N HIS A 309 4.88 -13.18 33.38
CA HIS A 309 5.58 -12.26 34.29
C HIS A 309 7.00 -12.77 34.51
N VAL A 310 7.95 -12.21 33.76
CA VAL A 310 9.39 -12.54 33.83
C VAL A 310 10.16 -11.26 34.06
N TYR A 311 11.15 -11.24 34.93
CA TYR A 311 12.03 -10.10 35.18
C TYR A 311 13.08 -9.97 34.06
N ARG A 312 13.76 -8.81 33.99
CA ARG A 312 14.79 -8.54 32.94
C ARG A 312 15.95 -9.54 32.92
N ASP A 313 16.20 -10.22 34.02
CA ASP A 313 17.21 -11.29 34.16
C ASP A 313 16.71 -12.67 33.68
N GLY A 314 15.48 -12.75 33.17
CA GLY A 314 14.86 -13.99 32.72
C GLY A 314 14.21 -14.80 33.83
N THR A 315 14.27 -14.36 35.10
CA THR A 315 13.65 -15.08 36.21
C THR A 315 12.12 -14.89 36.21
N PRO A 316 11.32 -15.96 36.30
CA PRO A 316 9.87 -15.83 36.43
C PRO A 316 9.50 -15.30 37.83
N GLN A 317 8.44 -14.48 37.92
CA GLN A 317 7.95 -13.99 39.20
C GLN A 317 7.37 -15.15 40.05
N GLU A 318 8.03 -15.52 41.14
CA GLU A 318 7.51 -16.49 42.09
C GLU A 318 6.28 -15.94 42.84
N THR A 319 5.20 -16.70 42.81
CA THR A 319 3.93 -16.31 43.43
C THR A 319 3.76 -17.00 44.80
N VAL A 320 4.00 -16.28 45.90
CA VAL A 320 3.74 -16.81 47.25
C VAL A 320 2.27 -16.60 47.63
N LEU A 321 1.47 -17.66 47.58
CA LEU A 321 0.08 -17.66 48.06
C LEU A 321 0.04 -17.80 49.59
N ARG A 322 -0.33 -16.75 50.32
CA ARG A 322 -0.65 -16.85 51.77
C ARG A 322 -2.03 -17.52 51.96
N LYS A 323 -2.04 -18.71 52.57
CA LYS A 323 -3.26 -19.40 53.03
C LYS A 323 -3.50 -19.09 54.50
N THR A 324 -4.71 -18.70 54.87
CA THR A 324 -5.15 -18.69 56.28
C THR A 324 -6.31 -19.65 56.46
N SER A 325 -6.24 -20.41 57.55
CA SER A 325 -7.24 -21.40 57.97
C SER A 325 -8.17 -20.75 58.99
N THR A 326 -9.49 -20.86 58.81
CA THR A 326 -10.44 -20.52 59.89
C THR A 326 -10.62 -21.72 60.83
N SER A 327 -11.14 -21.48 62.04
CA SER A 327 -11.35 -22.47 63.10
C SER A 327 -12.30 -23.63 62.76
N GLU A 328 -12.85 -23.67 61.54
CA GLU A 328 -13.70 -24.75 61.01
C GLU A 328 -13.05 -25.54 59.85
N GLY A 329 -11.73 -25.39 59.63
CA GLY A 329 -10.96 -26.25 58.73
C GLY A 329 -11.01 -25.91 57.23
N ASN A 330 -11.65 -24.81 56.81
CA ASN A 330 -11.63 -24.35 55.42
C ASN A 330 -10.53 -23.31 55.17
N CYS A 331 -9.69 -23.54 54.15
CA CYS A 331 -8.67 -22.59 53.67
C CYS A 331 -9.26 -21.58 52.68
N LYS A 332 -9.01 -20.27 52.87
CA LYS A 332 -9.29 -19.23 51.86
C LYS A 332 -8.03 -18.44 51.50
N ILE A 333 -7.92 -18.06 50.23
CA ILE A 333 -6.88 -17.20 49.67
C ILE A 333 -7.35 -15.74 49.80
N VAL A 334 -6.56 -14.88 50.45
CA VAL A 334 -6.93 -13.47 50.70
C VAL A 334 -6.16 -12.56 49.73
N GLN A 335 -6.86 -11.71 48.98
CA GLN A 335 -6.26 -10.58 48.24
C GLN A 335 -6.05 -9.38 49.18
N PRO A 336 -5.00 -8.56 49.01
CA PRO A 336 -4.82 -7.37 49.86
C PRO A 336 -5.87 -6.30 49.51
N VAL A 337 -6.61 -5.87 50.54
CA VAL A 337 -7.39 -4.63 50.55
C VAL A 337 -6.48 -3.54 51.08
N SER A 338 -6.25 -2.47 50.32
CA SER A 338 -5.63 -1.25 50.84
C SER A 338 -6.72 -0.31 51.35
N LEU A 339 -6.72 -0.05 52.66
CA LEU A 339 -7.63 0.85 53.35
C LEU A 339 -7.21 2.31 53.12
N ALA A 340 -8.18 3.17 52.83
CA ALA A 340 -8.01 4.61 52.71
C ALA A 340 -8.19 5.33 54.06
N ALA A 341 -7.38 6.37 54.33
CA ALA A 341 -7.69 7.58 55.12
C ALA A 341 -6.46 8.53 55.20
N PRO A 342 -6.59 9.85 55.49
CA PRO A 342 -7.70 10.78 55.26
C PRO A 342 -7.29 12.04 54.46
N GLN A 343 -8.30 12.77 53.97
CA GLN A 343 -8.18 14.02 53.21
C GLN A 343 -7.85 15.22 54.09
N THR A 344 -6.92 16.08 53.65
CA THR A 344 -6.91 17.52 53.95
C THR A 344 -6.40 18.32 52.75
N HIS A 345 -7.33 19.10 52.16
CA HIS A 345 -7.22 20.33 51.34
C HIS A 345 -6.16 20.43 50.20
N GLY A 346 -6.62 20.57 48.94
CA GLY A 346 -5.79 20.92 47.75
C GLY A 346 -5.63 22.44 47.53
N PRO A 347 -5.27 22.96 46.32
CA PRO A 347 -4.53 22.48 45.12
C PRO A 347 -3.09 23.10 45.07
N PRO A 348 -2.28 23.22 43.97
CA PRO A 348 -2.20 22.58 42.65
C PRO A 348 -0.84 21.83 42.42
N LEU A 349 -0.66 21.31 41.20
CA LEU A 349 0.49 20.54 40.68
C LEU A 349 1.89 21.11 40.97
N GLY A 350 2.79 20.24 41.44
CA GLY A 350 4.25 20.33 41.29
C GLY A 350 5.05 19.55 42.35
N PRO A 351 6.33 19.21 42.13
CA PRO A 351 6.89 18.52 40.96
C PRO A 351 7.77 17.32 41.39
N TYR A 352 7.73 16.19 40.66
CA TYR A 352 8.86 15.25 40.64
C TYR A 352 9.24 14.90 39.21
N LYS A 353 10.55 14.96 38.99
CA LYS A 353 11.23 15.18 37.72
C LYS A 353 11.11 13.96 36.81
N LEU A 354 10.22 14.07 35.82
CA LEU A 354 10.53 13.61 34.47
C LEU A 354 11.88 14.23 34.08
N ALA A 355 12.82 13.42 33.62
CA ALA A 355 13.80 13.95 32.69
C ALA A 355 13.00 14.38 31.45
N LYS A 356 12.57 15.65 31.43
CA LYS A 356 12.17 16.34 30.22
C LYS A 356 13.40 16.38 29.34
N LYS A 357 13.58 15.37 28.48
CA LYS A 357 14.11 15.69 27.16
C LYS A 357 12.91 16.25 26.41
N SER A 358 12.83 17.57 26.34
CA SER A 358 11.97 18.23 25.37
C SER A 358 12.38 17.68 24.01
N HIS A 359 11.43 17.08 23.29
CA HIS A 359 11.59 16.94 21.86
C HIS A 359 11.56 18.35 21.28
N PRO A 360 12.48 18.70 20.37
CA PRO A 360 12.45 20.01 19.75
C PRO A 360 11.13 20.19 19.02
N THR A 361 10.37 21.20 19.46
CA THR A 361 9.32 21.79 18.63
C THR A 361 10.00 22.65 17.56
N ALA A 362 9.27 23.12 16.55
CA ALA A 362 9.79 24.10 15.58
C ALA A 362 10.48 25.32 16.23
N ALA A 363 10.18 25.63 17.50
CA ALA A 363 10.81 26.69 18.28
C ALA A 363 12.18 26.32 18.93
N GLN A 364 12.63 25.07 18.83
CA GLN A 364 13.90 24.58 19.40
C GLN A 364 14.97 24.25 18.33
N LEU A 365 14.60 24.17 17.05
CA LEU A 365 15.54 24.32 15.94
C LEU A 365 15.80 25.84 15.86
N GLY A 366 17.05 26.28 15.94
CA GLY A 366 17.41 27.68 16.19
C GLY A 366 16.82 28.71 15.20
N GLU A 367 17.04 30.00 15.46
CA GLU A 367 16.55 31.12 14.63
C GLU A 367 17.06 31.09 13.17
N GLU A 368 18.04 30.24 12.86
CA GLU A 368 18.64 30.06 11.54
C GLU A 368 17.76 29.18 10.61
N PRO A 369 17.54 29.58 9.35
CA PRO A 369 16.78 28.81 8.37
C PRO A 369 17.27 27.34 8.27
N LEU A 370 16.36 26.36 8.24
CA LEU A 370 16.73 24.93 8.21
C LEU A 370 17.63 24.55 7.02
N ILE A 371 17.58 25.30 5.93
CA ILE A 371 18.47 25.08 4.78
C ILE A 371 19.92 25.47 5.12
N SER A 372 20.15 26.54 5.90
CA SER A 372 21.51 26.97 6.27
C SER A 372 22.18 26.00 7.26
N GLN A 373 21.37 25.13 7.84
CA GLN A 373 21.77 24.05 8.73
C GLN A 373 22.28 22.80 7.99
N CYS A 374 22.20 22.77 6.66
CA CYS A 374 22.57 21.65 5.82
C CYS A 374 23.61 22.06 4.75
N ASP A 375 24.47 21.13 4.39
CA ASP A 375 25.37 21.26 3.26
C ASP A 375 24.62 21.00 1.95
N LEU A 376 24.62 22.00 1.06
CA LEU A 376 24.20 21.84 -0.33
C LEU A 376 25.27 21.07 -1.10
N LYS A 377 24.91 19.92 -1.65
CA LYS A 377 25.77 19.08 -2.48
C LYS A 377 25.12 18.77 -3.82
N TYR A 378 25.96 18.32 -4.77
CA TYR A 378 25.52 17.80 -6.05
C TYR A 378 26.18 16.45 -6.30
N HIS A 379 25.39 15.51 -6.84
CA HIS A 379 25.81 14.17 -7.20
C HIS A 379 25.86 14.06 -8.73
N GLU A 380 27.00 13.63 -9.26
CA GLU A 380 27.13 13.34 -10.69
C GLU A 380 26.37 12.04 -11.00
N THR A 381 25.18 12.20 -11.57
CA THR A 381 24.20 11.11 -11.72
C THR A 381 24.10 10.68 -13.16
N THR A 382 24.01 9.37 -13.40
CA THR A 382 23.79 8.81 -14.74
C THR A 382 22.46 9.30 -15.32
N LEU A 383 22.48 9.84 -16.54
CA LEU A 383 21.27 10.34 -17.20
C LEU A 383 20.25 9.21 -17.44
N ASP A 384 20.73 8.07 -17.95
CA ASP A 384 19.92 6.91 -18.30
C ASP A 384 20.49 5.63 -17.69
N HIS A 385 19.83 5.15 -16.63
CA HIS A 385 20.21 3.93 -15.90
C HIS A 385 19.86 2.63 -16.63
N PHE A 386 18.97 2.70 -17.63
CA PHE A 386 18.38 1.52 -18.26
C PHE A 386 18.84 1.30 -19.70
N SER A 387 19.81 2.07 -20.17
CA SER A 387 20.45 1.90 -21.49
C SER A 387 21.94 1.60 -21.37
N TRP A 388 22.37 0.49 -21.97
CA TRP A 388 23.78 0.09 -22.08
C TRP A 388 24.38 0.37 -23.46
N ALA A 389 23.62 1.02 -24.35
CA ALA A 389 24.07 1.33 -25.71
C ALA A 389 25.32 2.24 -25.72
N THR A 390 25.51 3.05 -24.66
CA THR A 390 26.64 3.96 -24.53
C THR A 390 27.69 3.39 -23.57
N PRO A 391 28.97 3.25 -23.99
CA PRO A 391 30.02 2.74 -23.12
C PRO A 391 30.26 3.67 -21.91
N PRO A 392 30.72 3.15 -20.75
CA PRO A 392 30.80 3.90 -19.50
C PRO A 392 31.50 5.27 -19.58
N ARG A 393 32.60 5.36 -20.36
CA ARG A 393 33.37 6.61 -20.53
C ARG A 393 32.62 7.71 -21.28
N ASN A 394 31.56 7.36 -22.00
CA ASN A 394 30.76 8.28 -22.80
C ASN A 394 29.33 8.42 -22.27
N ARG A 395 29.02 7.85 -21.10
CA ARG A 395 27.69 8.01 -20.49
C ARG A 395 27.48 9.48 -20.14
N GLN A 396 26.31 9.99 -20.51
CA GLN A 396 25.92 11.34 -20.14
C GLN A 396 25.52 11.33 -18.66
N THR A 397 25.99 12.34 -17.95
CA THR A 397 25.69 12.58 -16.54
C THR A 397 25.06 13.95 -16.37
N PHE A 398 24.38 14.16 -15.25
CA PHE A 398 23.90 15.47 -14.84
C PHE A 398 24.09 15.66 -13.33
N GLN A 399 24.02 16.90 -12.87
CA GLN A 399 24.16 17.22 -11.45
C GLN A 399 22.80 17.12 -10.77
N GLN A 400 22.61 16.11 -9.93
CA GLN A 400 21.45 15.98 -9.05
C GLN A 400 21.73 16.69 -7.74
N ARG A 401 20.86 17.63 -7.35
CA ARG A 401 20.98 18.37 -6.10
C ARG A 401 20.53 17.51 -4.92
N TYR A 402 21.26 17.59 -3.81
CA TYR A 402 20.81 17.04 -2.54
C TYR A 402 21.37 17.84 -1.36
N PHE A 403 20.76 17.71 -0.20
CA PHE A 403 21.22 18.34 1.04
C PHE A 403 21.60 17.28 2.07
N VAL A 404 22.66 17.54 2.83
CA VAL A 404 23.12 16.70 3.94
C VAL A 404 23.15 17.51 5.21
N CYS A 405 22.47 17.04 6.26
CA CYS A 405 22.45 17.71 7.57
C CYS A 405 22.92 16.71 8.63
N ASP A 406 24.13 16.91 9.14
CA ASP A 406 24.87 15.96 9.99
C ASP A 406 24.91 16.34 11.48
N GLN A 407 24.26 17.44 11.85
CA GLN A 407 24.25 18.02 13.20
C GLN A 407 23.88 17.05 14.33
N HIS A 408 23.09 16.03 13.99
CA HIS A 408 22.61 15.01 14.92
C HIS A 408 23.21 13.64 14.63
N TRP A 409 24.04 13.51 13.59
CA TRP A 409 24.59 12.24 13.19
C TRP A 409 25.67 11.79 14.18
N LYS A 410 25.44 10.64 14.80
CA LYS A 410 26.34 10.11 15.83
C LYS A 410 27.19 8.99 15.27
N GLN A 411 28.44 8.96 15.72
CA GLN A 411 29.28 7.76 15.66
C GLN A 411 29.20 7.07 17.03
N ASN A 412 28.92 5.77 17.01
CA ASN A 412 28.87 4.93 18.19
C ASN A 412 30.28 4.51 18.62
N ASP A 413 30.42 4.09 19.88
CA ASP A 413 31.71 3.70 20.48
C ASP A 413 32.38 2.51 19.77
N ASP A 414 31.60 1.65 19.11
CA ASP A 414 32.09 0.52 18.30
C ASP A 414 32.54 0.93 16.89
N GLY A 415 32.55 2.24 16.59
CA GLY A 415 32.90 2.80 15.29
C GLY A 415 31.76 2.79 14.27
N SER A 416 30.61 2.17 14.57
CA SER A 416 29.44 2.22 13.70
C SER A 416 28.84 3.62 13.67
N LYS A 417 28.15 3.96 12.57
CA LYS A 417 27.52 5.26 12.40
C LYS A 417 26.00 5.15 12.53
N GLY A 418 25.37 6.22 13.02
CA GLY A 418 23.92 6.30 13.17
C GLY A 418 23.19 6.16 11.83
N PRO A 419 21.87 5.91 11.86
CA PRO A 419 21.10 5.67 10.65
C PRO A 419 21.03 6.91 9.75
N ILE A 420 20.71 6.69 8.48
CA ILE A 420 20.45 7.74 7.49
C ILE A 420 18.94 7.85 7.30
N PHE A 421 18.38 9.03 7.54
CA PHE A 421 17.02 9.36 7.14
C PHE A 421 17.07 10.05 5.79
N PHE A 422 16.50 9.38 4.80
CA PHE A 422 16.58 9.77 3.40
C PHE A 422 15.22 10.20 2.89
N TYR A 423 15.04 11.49 2.61
CA TYR A 423 13.83 11.97 1.95
C TYR A 423 13.92 11.68 0.45
N VAL A 424 12.94 10.93 -0.03
CA VAL A 424 12.75 10.58 -1.43
C VAL A 424 11.98 11.72 -2.09
N GLY A 425 12.72 12.68 -2.65
CA GLY A 425 12.14 13.87 -3.27
C GLY A 425 11.14 13.53 -4.37
N ASN A 426 10.22 14.44 -4.60
CA ASN A 426 9.09 14.22 -5.49
C ASN A 426 8.86 15.43 -6.41
N GLU A 427 7.62 15.75 -6.72
CA GLU A 427 7.19 16.66 -7.78
C GLU A 427 7.35 18.17 -7.49
N ALA A 428 8.42 18.58 -6.81
CA ALA A 428 8.75 19.99 -6.53
C ALA A 428 10.23 20.19 -6.16
N ASP A 429 10.62 21.46 -5.93
CA ASP A 429 11.92 21.82 -5.37
C ASP A 429 12.13 21.18 -3.99
N VAL A 430 13.25 20.47 -3.81
CA VAL A 430 13.52 19.70 -2.59
C VAL A 430 13.55 20.55 -1.31
N THR A 431 13.81 21.85 -1.44
CA THR A 431 13.83 22.78 -0.29
C THR A 431 12.47 22.94 0.35
N LEU A 432 11.37 22.76 -0.39
CA LEU A 432 10.01 22.71 0.15
C LEU A 432 9.89 21.58 1.18
N TYR A 433 10.36 20.39 0.84
CA TYR A 433 10.26 19.21 1.69
C TYR A 433 11.18 19.28 2.89
N LEU A 434 12.40 19.81 2.70
CA LEU A 434 13.36 20.06 3.78
C LEU A 434 12.75 20.97 4.85
N ASN A 435 12.05 22.02 4.43
CA ASN A 435 11.43 22.99 5.33
C ASN A 435 10.10 22.54 5.95
N ALA A 436 9.45 21.52 5.39
CA ALA A 436 8.13 21.08 5.85
C ALA A 436 8.17 19.77 6.65
N THR A 437 9.11 18.86 6.35
CA THR A 437 9.11 17.48 6.87
C THR A 437 9.76 17.41 8.26
N GLY A 438 9.05 17.93 9.26
CA GLY A 438 9.50 17.97 10.64
C GLY A 438 9.68 16.60 11.29
N LEU A 439 8.96 15.56 10.86
CA LEU A 439 9.12 14.21 11.43
C LEU A 439 10.59 13.72 11.35
N MET A 440 11.29 14.03 10.25
CA MET A 440 12.72 13.70 10.10
C MET A 440 13.58 14.53 11.05
N TRP A 441 13.41 15.85 11.03
CA TRP A 441 14.15 16.79 11.89
C TRP A 441 14.01 16.47 13.38
N GLU A 442 12.78 16.27 13.84
CA GLU A 442 12.47 16.04 15.26
C GLU A 442 12.88 14.63 15.73
N SER A 443 12.99 13.67 14.80
CA SER A 443 13.44 12.32 15.10
C SER A 443 14.97 12.20 15.07
N ALA A 444 15.69 13.00 14.28
CA ALA A 444 17.13 12.86 14.11
C ALA A 444 17.95 12.86 15.42
N PRO A 445 17.70 13.75 16.41
CA PRO A 445 18.44 13.74 17.68
C PRO A 445 18.31 12.45 18.49
N ASP A 446 17.10 11.88 18.49
CA ASP A 446 16.76 10.66 19.23
C ASP A 446 17.42 9.43 18.60
N PHE A 447 17.56 9.42 17.29
CA PHE A 447 18.15 8.32 16.52
C PHE A 447 19.65 8.49 16.29
N GLY A 448 20.19 9.69 16.51
CA GLY A 448 21.55 10.01 16.08
C GLY A 448 21.69 9.99 14.56
N ALA A 449 20.67 10.40 13.82
CA ALA A 449 20.54 10.17 12.39
C ALA A 449 21.17 11.28 11.53
N LEU A 450 21.72 10.89 10.37
CA LEU A 450 22.05 11.79 9.27
C LEU A 450 20.78 12.11 8.48
N LEU A 451 20.53 13.38 8.17
CA LEU A 451 19.43 13.76 7.28
C LEU A 451 19.96 13.97 5.87
N VAL A 452 19.30 13.35 4.89
CA VAL A 452 19.60 13.49 3.47
C VAL A 452 18.33 13.81 2.71
N TRP A 453 18.36 14.89 1.93
CA TRP A 453 17.23 15.36 1.12
C TRP A 453 17.61 15.32 -0.35
N ALA A 454 17.16 14.31 -1.08
CA ALA A 454 17.51 14.14 -2.49
C ALA A 454 16.45 14.74 -3.40
N GLU A 455 16.84 15.60 -4.33
CA GLU A 455 15.92 16.19 -5.29
C GLU A 455 15.59 15.22 -6.42
N HIS A 456 14.33 15.22 -6.87
CA HIS A 456 13.90 14.44 -8.00
C HIS A 456 14.46 15.01 -9.31
N ARG A 457 14.91 14.15 -10.23
CA ARG A 457 15.29 14.57 -11.58
C ARG A 457 14.17 15.39 -12.24
N TYR A 458 14.54 16.41 -13.02
CA TYR A 458 13.68 17.42 -13.66
C TYR A 458 13.07 18.48 -12.75
N TYR A 459 12.93 18.24 -11.45
CA TYR A 459 12.35 19.20 -10.51
C TYR A 459 13.43 20.09 -9.88
N GLY A 460 13.02 21.28 -9.42
CA GLY A 460 13.90 22.25 -8.77
C GLY A 460 15.12 22.62 -9.62
N LYS A 461 16.32 22.27 -9.14
CA LYS A 461 17.60 22.53 -9.83
C LYS A 461 18.23 21.30 -10.47
N SER A 462 17.62 20.11 -10.29
CA SER A 462 18.13 18.84 -10.80
C SER A 462 17.67 18.56 -12.22
N LYS A 463 17.99 19.47 -13.15
CA LYS A 463 17.51 19.46 -14.54
C LYS A 463 18.60 18.92 -15.46
N PRO A 464 18.42 17.74 -16.09
CA PRO A 464 19.48 17.14 -16.91
C PRO A 464 19.82 17.94 -18.17
N PHE A 465 18.88 18.76 -18.65
CA PHE A 465 19.05 19.61 -19.83
C PHE A 465 18.62 21.04 -19.50
N GLN A 466 19.43 22.04 -19.86
CA GLN A 466 19.10 23.43 -19.52
C GLN A 466 18.11 24.06 -20.52
N LYS A 467 18.50 24.18 -21.80
CA LYS A 467 17.72 24.95 -22.80
C LYS A 467 16.65 24.14 -23.53
N THR A 468 16.77 22.81 -23.55
CA THR A 468 15.91 21.89 -24.32
C THR A 468 15.22 20.86 -23.42
N LEU A 469 14.98 21.20 -22.16
CA LEU A 469 14.44 20.26 -21.16
C LEU A 469 13.16 19.59 -21.61
N GLN A 470 12.20 20.37 -22.13
CA GLN A 470 10.92 19.86 -22.63
C GLN A 470 11.05 18.98 -23.89
N GLU A 471 12.14 19.12 -24.64
CA GLU A 471 12.44 18.26 -25.81
C GLU A 471 13.07 16.92 -25.41
N HIS A 472 13.45 16.78 -24.13
CA HIS A 472 14.18 15.63 -23.61
C HIS A 472 13.51 15.03 -22.38
N MET A 473 12.18 14.92 -22.37
CA MET A 473 11.42 14.41 -21.23
C MET A 473 11.47 12.88 -21.06
N GLN A 474 12.02 12.12 -22.02
CA GLN A 474 12.03 10.65 -22.00
C GLN A 474 12.77 10.01 -20.81
N PHE A 475 13.57 10.79 -20.06
CA PHE A 475 14.27 10.31 -18.87
C PHE A 475 13.55 10.67 -17.56
N LEU A 476 12.38 11.34 -17.64
CA LEU A 476 11.51 11.60 -16.49
C LEU A 476 10.59 10.40 -16.25
N THR A 477 11.11 9.39 -15.55
CA THR A 477 10.33 8.21 -15.12
C THR A 477 10.58 7.90 -13.65
N SER A 478 9.65 7.16 -13.04
CA SER A 478 9.77 6.74 -11.63
C SER A 478 10.91 5.74 -11.41
N GLU A 479 11.17 4.83 -12.35
CA GLU A 479 12.30 3.91 -12.33
C GLU A 479 13.64 4.66 -12.31
N GLN A 480 13.77 5.67 -13.18
CA GLN A 480 15.00 6.44 -13.31
C GLN A 480 15.28 7.26 -12.06
N ALA A 481 14.26 7.88 -11.47
CA ALA A 481 14.38 8.59 -10.20
C ALA A 481 14.77 7.64 -9.05
N MET A 482 14.16 6.46 -8.94
CA MET A 482 14.56 5.49 -7.92
C MET A 482 15.98 4.96 -8.10
N ALA A 483 16.44 4.82 -9.34
CA ALA A 483 17.82 4.47 -9.64
C ALA A 483 18.80 5.59 -9.25
N ASP A 484 18.45 6.87 -9.46
CA ASP A 484 19.23 8.02 -8.97
C ASP A 484 19.45 7.92 -7.46
N TYR A 485 18.36 7.71 -6.71
CA TYR A 485 18.42 7.61 -5.26
C TYR A 485 19.22 6.39 -4.78
N ALA A 486 19.12 5.26 -5.50
CA ALA A 486 19.90 4.07 -5.17
C ALA A 486 21.40 4.27 -5.37
N GLU A 487 21.83 4.90 -6.48
CA GLU A 487 23.23 5.28 -6.71
C GLU A 487 23.69 6.29 -5.65
N LEU A 488 22.93 7.37 -5.43
CA LEU A 488 23.25 8.41 -4.46
C LEU A 488 23.46 7.85 -3.04
N VAL A 489 22.54 7.02 -2.53
CA VAL A 489 22.67 6.43 -1.19
C VAL A 489 23.89 5.50 -1.13
N THR A 490 24.17 4.77 -2.20
CA THR A 490 25.31 3.85 -2.26
C THR A 490 26.64 4.60 -2.20
N ASP A 491 26.79 5.65 -3.01
CA ASP A 491 28.02 6.42 -3.07
C ASP A 491 28.19 7.30 -1.84
N LEU A 492 27.11 7.89 -1.31
CA LEU A 492 27.14 8.65 -0.06
C LEU A 492 27.59 7.78 1.12
N LYS A 493 27.09 6.54 1.20
CA LYS A 493 27.54 5.59 2.23
C LYS A 493 29.04 5.30 2.14
N ARG A 494 29.60 5.20 0.93
CA ARG A 494 31.03 4.98 0.72
C ARG A 494 31.84 6.22 1.07
N GLU A 495 31.44 7.39 0.59
CA GLU A 495 32.10 8.68 0.87
C GLU A 495 32.17 8.94 2.38
N LEU A 496 31.09 8.62 3.09
CA LEU A 496 30.98 8.87 4.51
C LEU A 496 31.40 7.68 5.38
N HIS A 497 31.98 6.60 4.85
CA HIS A 497 32.34 5.39 5.61
C HIS A 497 31.18 4.88 6.50
N ALA A 498 30.00 4.81 5.90
CA ALA A 498 28.71 4.57 6.51
C ALA A 498 28.02 3.36 5.86
N GLU A 499 28.77 2.44 5.25
CA GLU A 499 28.30 1.28 4.48
C GLU A 499 27.32 0.41 5.28
N HIS A 500 27.54 0.33 6.59
CA HIS A 500 26.70 -0.43 7.52
C HIS A 500 25.59 0.38 8.20
N SER A 501 25.43 1.67 7.91
CA SER A 501 24.38 2.50 8.52
C SER A 501 23.00 2.10 7.96
N PRO A 502 21.99 1.86 8.81
CA PRO A 502 20.62 1.62 8.36
C PRO A 502 20.07 2.85 7.62
N VAL A 503 19.23 2.66 6.60
CA VAL A 503 18.61 3.77 5.85
C VAL A 503 17.10 3.67 5.93
N ILE A 504 16.45 4.72 6.41
CA ILE A 504 14.99 4.82 6.41
C ILE A 504 14.57 5.85 5.35
N GLY A 505 13.76 5.42 4.39
CA GLY A 505 13.17 6.30 3.37
C GLY A 505 11.94 7.04 3.89
N PHE A 506 11.80 8.31 3.54
CA PHE A 506 10.63 9.13 3.86
C PHE A 506 10.10 9.77 2.60
N GLY A 507 8.78 9.86 2.46
CA GLY A 507 8.18 10.63 1.40
C GLY A 507 6.69 10.85 1.61
N GLY A 508 6.19 12.00 1.17
CA GLY A 508 4.76 12.33 1.11
C GLY A 508 4.26 12.27 -0.34
N SER A 509 2.97 12.03 -0.57
CA SER A 509 2.39 12.02 -1.93
C SER A 509 3.10 11.00 -2.84
N TYR A 510 3.48 11.40 -4.06
CA TYR A 510 4.34 10.64 -4.96
C TYR A 510 5.71 10.31 -4.36
N GLY A 511 6.27 11.14 -3.49
CA GLY A 511 7.47 10.78 -2.71
C GLY A 511 7.22 9.57 -1.81
N GLY A 512 6.02 9.46 -1.23
CA GLY A 512 5.61 8.29 -0.46
C GLY A 512 5.42 7.05 -1.34
N MET A 513 4.92 7.23 -2.57
CA MET A 513 4.86 6.17 -3.57
C MET A 513 6.27 5.67 -3.89
N LEU A 514 7.19 6.57 -4.25
CA LEU A 514 8.59 6.28 -4.52
C LEU A 514 9.29 5.60 -3.33
N ALA A 515 9.10 6.10 -2.10
CA ALA A 515 9.70 5.48 -0.90
C ALA A 515 9.23 4.03 -0.71
N SER A 516 7.93 3.78 -0.91
CA SER A 516 7.38 2.42 -0.81
C SER A 516 7.86 1.51 -1.95
N TRP A 517 7.97 2.02 -3.17
CA TRP A 517 8.45 1.28 -4.34
C TRP A 517 9.96 1.05 -4.29
N MET A 518 10.73 1.99 -3.76
CA MET A 518 12.15 1.79 -3.46
C MET A 518 12.33 0.70 -2.42
N ARG A 519 11.53 0.68 -1.34
CA ARG A 519 11.59 -0.41 -0.37
C ARG A 519 11.23 -1.76 -1.01
N LEU A 520 10.30 -1.78 -1.97
CA LEU A 520 9.93 -2.98 -2.72
C LEU A 520 11.07 -3.48 -3.64
N LYS A 521 11.73 -2.59 -4.38
CA LYS A 521 12.71 -2.93 -5.43
C LYS A 521 14.15 -2.95 -4.97
N TYR A 522 14.48 -2.09 -4.02
CA TYR A 522 15.81 -1.88 -3.45
C TYR A 522 15.80 -2.09 -1.93
N PRO A 523 15.32 -3.25 -1.40
CA PRO A 523 15.30 -3.52 0.04
C PRO A 523 16.71 -3.64 0.66
N HIS A 524 17.75 -3.74 -0.18
CA HIS A 524 19.16 -3.72 0.23
C HIS A 524 19.71 -2.29 0.37
N ILE A 525 18.99 -1.27 -0.13
CA ILE A 525 19.33 0.14 -0.01
C ILE A 525 18.58 0.79 1.15
N LEU A 526 17.24 0.65 1.19
CA LEU A 526 16.39 1.17 2.25
C LEU A 526 15.96 0.04 3.19
N ASP A 527 16.28 0.12 4.49
CA ASP A 527 15.93 -0.87 5.50
C ASP A 527 14.46 -0.75 5.97
N GLY A 528 13.83 0.41 5.77
CA GLY A 528 12.40 0.64 5.97
C GLY A 528 11.94 1.95 5.31
N ALA A 529 10.62 2.17 5.22
CA ALA A 529 10.05 3.38 4.63
C ALA A 529 8.83 3.91 5.38
N ILE A 530 8.75 5.24 5.50
CA ILE A 530 7.56 5.98 5.94
C ILE A 530 6.94 6.63 4.70
N ALA A 531 5.77 6.12 4.30
CA ALA A 531 5.04 6.55 3.10
C ALA A 531 3.77 7.31 3.50
N GLY A 532 3.88 8.64 3.55
CA GLY A 532 2.78 9.53 3.93
C GLY A 532 1.85 9.86 2.78
N SER A 533 0.55 9.61 2.95
CA SER A 533 -0.48 9.88 1.94
C SER A 533 -0.11 9.39 0.54
N ALA A 534 0.39 8.15 0.43
CA ALA A 534 0.86 7.57 -0.84
C ALA A 534 -0.27 6.82 -1.56
N PRO A 535 -0.84 7.33 -2.67
CA PRO A 535 -1.96 6.72 -3.38
C PRO A 535 -1.53 5.58 -4.32
N ILE A 536 -0.80 4.58 -3.81
CA ILE A 536 -0.21 3.50 -4.64
C ILE A 536 -1.25 2.58 -5.30
N TRP A 537 -2.54 2.68 -4.94
CA TRP A 537 -3.64 1.87 -5.49
C TRP A 537 -4.59 2.67 -6.38
N SER A 538 -4.27 3.91 -6.73
CA SER A 538 -5.12 4.76 -7.60
C SER A 538 -4.91 4.50 -9.10
N PHE A 539 -4.61 3.27 -9.52
CA PHE A 539 -4.19 2.95 -10.89
C PHE A 539 -5.09 1.90 -11.55
N PHE A 540 -4.96 1.76 -12.87
CA PHE A 540 -5.66 0.72 -13.63
C PHE A 540 -5.07 -0.66 -13.35
N GLY A 541 -5.93 -1.69 -13.32
CA GLY A 541 -5.51 -3.08 -13.14
C GLY A 541 -5.59 -3.61 -11.71
N GLU A 542 -6.13 -2.80 -10.80
CA GLU A 542 -6.43 -3.23 -9.44
C GLU A 542 -7.65 -4.15 -9.36
N ASP A 543 -7.60 -5.09 -8.42
CA ASP A 543 -8.71 -5.98 -8.08
C ASP A 543 -8.93 -5.97 -6.54
N PRO A 544 -10.06 -5.44 -6.03
CA PRO A 544 -11.10 -4.77 -6.80
C PRO A 544 -10.59 -3.46 -7.44
N PRO A 545 -11.23 -2.98 -8.52
CA PRO A 545 -10.85 -1.72 -9.17
C PRO A 545 -10.83 -0.52 -8.21
N TYR A 546 -9.97 0.44 -8.51
CA TYR A 546 -9.98 1.75 -7.86
C TYR A 546 -11.28 2.51 -8.18
N ASP A 547 -11.86 3.18 -7.18
CA ASP A 547 -12.98 4.10 -7.39
C ASP A 547 -12.44 5.44 -7.90
N ALA A 548 -12.49 5.64 -9.22
CA ALA A 548 -12.03 6.87 -9.86
C ALA A 548 -12.77 8.15 -9.36
N GLY A 549 -13.93 8.00 -8.72
CA GLY A 549 -14.68 9.11 -8.12
C GLY A 549 -14.33 9.38 -6.65
N SER A 550 -13.50 8.56 -6.01
CA SER A 550 -13.24 8.69 -4.56
C SER A 550 -12.65 10.05 -4.21
N PHE A 551 -11.73 10.54 -5.03
CA PHE A 551 -11.07 11.84 -4.83
C PHE A 551 -12.10 12.96 -4.71
N SER A 552 -12.96 13.13 -5.71
CA SER A 552 -13.97 14.20 -5.74
C SER A 552 -15.05 14.06 -4.67
N LYS A 553 -15.42 12.83 -4.30
CA LYS A 553 -16.34 12.57 -3.17
C LYS A 553 -15.74 13.01 -1.84
N ILE A 554 -14.43 12.79 -1.64
CA ILE A 554 -13.74 13.21 -0.42
C ILE A 554 -13.61 14.74 -0.36
N VAL A 555 -13.22 15.39 -1.46
CA VAL A 555 -13.20 16.88 -1.53
C VAL A 555 -14.58 17.45 -1.19
N THR A 556 -15.64 16.85 -1.71
CA THR A 556 -17.03 17.23 -1.39
C THR A 556 -17.38 17.02 0.08
N ARG A 557 -16.92 15.91 0.68
CA ARG A 557 -17.09 15.66 2.12
C ARG A 557 -16.37 16.72 2.94
N ASP A 558 -15.20 17.19 2.50
CA ASP A 558 -14.41 18.21 3.20
C ASP A 558 -15.03 19.61 3.12
N ALA A 559 -15.78 19.88 2.06
CA ALA A 559 -16.63 21.06 1.92
C ALA A 559 -17.97 20.95 2.69
N SER A 560 -18.20 19.88 3.46
CA SER A 560 -19.46 19.64 4.17
C SER A 560 -19.33 19.82 5.71
N PRO A 561 -20.46 19.84 6.45
CA PRO A 561 -20.45 19.86 7.92
C PRO A 561 -19.69 18.70 8.56
N ALA A 562 -19.55 17.56 7.88
CA ALA A 562 -18.79 16.42 8.38
C ALA A 562 -17.31 16.75 8.62
N ALA A 563 -16.76 17.72 7.90
CA ALA A 563 -15.41 18.23 8.08
C ALA A 563 -15.35 19.65 8.68
N GLY A 564 -16.49 20.19 9.12
CA GLY A 564 -16.60 21.49 9.78
C GLY A 564 -16.87 22.68 8.85
N ALA A 565 -17.24 22.45 7.59
CA ALA A 565 -17.64 23.52 6.66
C ALA A 565 -19.15 23.87 6.79
N PRO A 566 -19.56 25.10 6.42
CA PRO A 566 -20.97 25.50 6.34
C PRO A 566 -21.86 24.55 5.54
N ALA A 567 -23.07 24.28 6.04
CA ALA A 567 -24.00 23.30 5.46
C ALA A 567 -24.43 23.63 4.02
N ALA A 568 -24.50 24.92 3.66
CA ALA A 568 -24.89 25.35 2.33
C ALA A 568 -23.74 25.27 1.30
N CYS A 569 -22.49 25.07 1.72
CA CYS A 569 -21.32 25.18 0.85
C CYS A 569 -21.39 24.24 -0.36
N VAL A 570 -21.56 22.93 -0.12
CA VAL A 570 -21.66 21.91 -1.18
C VAL A 570 -22.76 22.23 -2.19
N ALA A 571 -23.95 22.65 -1.71
CA ALA A 571 -25.07 22.96 -2.58
C ALA A 571 -24.80 24.21 -3.44
N ASN A 572 -24.24 25.26 -2.85
CA ASN A 572 -23.90 26.50 -3.55
C ASN A 572 -22.76 26.31 -4.54
N VAL A 573 -21.72 25.56 -4.19
CA VAL A 573 -20.63 25.22 -5.11
C VAL A 573 -21.18 24.46 -6.33
N ARG A 574 -22.02 23.44 -6.11
CA ARG A 574 -22.68 22.71 -7.20
C ARG A 574 -23.53 23.62 -8.08
N GLN A 575 -24.30 24.54 -7.47
CA GLN A 575 -25.13 25.51 -8.20
C GLN A 575 -24.28 26.50 -9.01
N SER A 576 -23.05 26.80 -8.56
CA SER A 576 -22.17 27.74 -9.23
C SER A 576 -21.73 27.22 -10.59
N TRP A 577 -21.46 25.92 -10.73
CA TRP A 577 -21.14 25.30 -12.02
C TRP A 577 -22.29 25.39 -13.01
N GLN A 578 -23.51 25.10 -12.56
CA GLN A 578 -24.71 25.23 -13.39
C GLN A 578 -24.93 26.69 -13.83
N THR A 579 -24.67 27.64 -12.94
CA THR A 579 -24.77 29.07 -13.23
C THR A 579 -23.70 29.52 -14.24
N LEU A 580 -22.46 29.04 -14.08
CA LEU A 580 -21.37 29.30 -15.03
C LEU A 580 -21.70 28.78 -16.43
N PHE A 581 -22.08 27.51 -16.56
CA PHE A 581 -22.42 26.94 -17.87
C PHE A 581 -23.72 27.49 -18.45
N GLY A 582 -24.64 27.95 -17.61
CA GLY A 582 -25.86 28.64 -18.03
C GLY A 582 -25.55 29.98 -18.68
N LEU A 583 -24.82 30.86 -17.96
CA LEU A 583 -24.44 32.19 -18.42
C LEU A 583 -23.40 32.15 -19.55
N GLY A 584 -22.54 31.14 -19.60
CA GLY A 584 -21.46 31.05 -20.59
C GLY A 584 -21.91 30.88 -22.05
N LYS A 585 -23.20 30.61 -22.29
CA LYS A 585 -23.75 30.31 -23.63
C LYS A 585 -23.78 31.52 -24.56
N ASP A 586 -23.98 32.72 -24.02
CA ASP A 586 -24.05 33.97 -24.79
C ASP A 586 -23.04 35.00 -24.29
N GLU A 587 -22.86 36.05 -25.09
CA GLU A 587 -21.84 37.07 -24.84
C GLU A 587 -22.15 37.89 -23.58
N GLU A 588 -23.42 38.23 -23.36
CA GLU A 588 -23.85 39.03 -22.20
C GLU A 588 -23.62 38.28 -20.88
N GLY A 589 -23.92 36.98 -20.86
CA GLY A 589 -23.65 36.11 -19.73
C GLY A 589 -22.15 35.90 -19.49
N ARG A 590 -21.32 35.79 -20.54
CA ARG A 590 -19.85 35.77 -20.38
C ARG A 590 -19.29 37.07 -19.81
N GLN A 591 -19.83 38.23 -20.19
CA GLN A 591 -19.46 39.50 -19.55
C GLN A 591 -19.91 39.57 -18.08
N THR A 592 -21.06 38.98 -17.77
CA THR A 592 -21.53 38.83 -16.38
C THR A 592 -20.60 37.95 -15.56
N ILE A 593 -20.15 36.81 -16.10
CA ILE A 593 -19.14 35.95 -15.47
C ILE A 593 -17.85 36.72 -15.22
N ARG A 594 -17.32 37.40 -16.24
CA ARG A 594 -16.07 38.17 -16.14
C ARG A 594 -16.12 39.18 -15.00
N LYS A 595 -17.23 39.92 -14.87
CA LYS A 595 -17.43 40.90 -13.79
C LYS A 595 -17.61 40.22 -12.43
N ALA A 596 -18.49 39.23 -12.32
CA ALA A 596 -18.84 38.61 -11.05
C ALA A 596 -17.68 37.81 -10.45
N MET A 597 -16.92 37.11 -11.30
CA MET A 597 -15.76 36.35 -10.87
C MET A 597 -14.46 37.15 -10.84
N ASN A 598 -14.49 38.42 -11.23
CA ASN A 598 -13.31 39.28 -11.31
C ASN A 598 -12.21 38.70 -12.23
N ILE A 599 -12.60 38.21 -13.41
CA ILE A 599 -11.68 37.64 -14.40
C ILE A 599 -10.96 38.78 -15.15
N CYS A 600 -9.66 38.63 -15.39
CA CYS A 600 -8.86 39.63 -16.10
C CYS A 600 -9.38 39.86 -17.53
N HIS A 601 -9.17 41.07 -18.06
CA HIS A 601 -9.70 41.44 -19.37
C HIS A 601 -9.00 40.70 -20.52
N ASP A 602 -7.72 40.40 -20.35
CA ASP A 602 -6.87 39.65 -21.27
C ASP A 602 -7.05 38.13 -21.17
N ALA A 603 -7.64 37.62 -20.08
CA ALA A 603 -8.02 36.22 -19.96
C ALA A 603 -9.15 35.88 -20.94
N LYS A 604 -8.91 34.87 -21.77
CA LYS A 604 -9.81 34.43 -22.83
C LYS A 604 -11.14 33.95 -22.23
N LEU A 605 -12.26 34.39 -22.79
CA LEU A 605 -13.60 33.92 -22.40
C LEU A 605 -14.57 34.17 -23.56
N ASP A 606 -14.25 33.60 -24.72
CA ASP A 606 -14.91 33.90 -25.99
C ASP A 606 -16.04 32.90 -26.28
N GLY A 607 -15.97 31.70 -25.70
CA GLY A 607 -16.96 30.66 -25.91
C GLY A 607 -17.13 29.68 -24.75
N PRO A 608 -18.03 28.71 -24.90
CA PRO A 608 -18.32 27.72 -23.87
C PRO A 608 -17.12 26.89 -23.44
N GLU A 609 -16.18 26.60 -24.34
CA GLU A 609 -14.94 25.86 -24.03
C GLU A 609 -14.05 26.63 -23.04
N ASP A 610 -13.96 27.96 -23.17
CA ASP A 610 -13.20 28.80 -22.25
C ASP A 610 -13.90 28.88 -20.88
N VAL A 611 -15.23 28.83 -20.84
CA VAL A 611 -16.01 28.78 -19.59
C VAL A 611 -15.82 27.44 -18.88
N GLU A 612 -15.71 26.34 -19.63
CA GLU A 612 -15.36 25.03 -19.07
C GLU A 612 -13.92 25.00 -18.55
N ALA A 613 -12.97 25.63 -19.25
CA ALA A 613 -11.60 25.78 -18.77
C ALA A 613 -11.54 26.59 -17.46
N LEU A 614 -12.27 27.71 -17.37
CA LEU A 614 -12.43 28.49 -16.14
C LEU A 614 -13.04 27.66 -15.01
N ALA A 615 -14.06 26.84 -15.29
CA ALA A 615 -14.68 25.98 -14.29
C ALA A 615 -13.69 24.90 -13.79
N ASN A 616 -12.92 24.28 -14.69
CA ASN A 616 -11.87 23.32 -14.33
C ASN A 616 -10.81 23.96 -13.43
N TRP A 617 -10.31 25.13 -13.79
CA TRP A 617 -9.37 25.91 -12.99
C TRP A 617 -9.96 26.25 -11.61
N ALA A 618 -11.17 26.81 -11.55
CA ALA A 618 -11.83 27.14 -10.28
C ALA A 618 -12.08 25.91 -9.41
N SER A 619 -12.35 24.74 -10.00
CA SER A 619 -12.50 23.47 -9.27
C SER A 619 -11.18 23.01 -8.63
N GLY A 620 -10.05 23.29 -9.28
CA GLY A 620 -8.71 22.96 -8.78
C GLY A 620 -8.42 23.60 -7.41
N ALA A 621 -8.90 24.83 -7.17
CA ALA A 621 -8.79 25.45 -5.84
C ALA A 621 -9.35 24.56 -4.73
N PHE A 622 -10.55 24.00 -4.90
CA PHE A 622 -11.16 23.14 -3.89
C PHE A 622 -10.35 21.85 -3.67
N ASP A 623 -9.81 21.28 -4.75
CA ASP A 623 -8.97 20.08 -4.69
C ASP A 623 -7.68 20.36 -3.86
N TYR A 624 -7.00 21.48 -4.12
CA TYR A 624 -5.81 21.91 -3.36
C TYR A 624 -6.13 22.30 -1.91
N LEU A 625 -7.26 22.98 -1.67
CA LEU A 625 -7.69 23.38 -0.32
C LEU A 625 -8.05 22.18 0.55
N ALA A 626 -8.57 21.09 -0.04
CA ALA A 626 -8.80 19.83 0.66
C ALA A 626 -7.47 19.17 1.05
N MET A 627 -6.52 19.08 0.11
CA MET A 627 -5.16 18.59 0.42
C MET A 627 -4.49 19.40 1.53
N GLY A 628 -4.64 20.72 1.48
CA GLY A 628 -4.10 21.68 2.45
C GLY A 628 -4.90 21.87 3.73
N ASN A 629 -5.85 20.98 4.06
CA ASN A 629 -6.82 21.16 5.15
C ASN A 629 -6.21 21.03 6.58
N PHE A 630 -5.04 21.62 6.81
CA PHE A 630 -4.26 21.53 8.04
C PHE A 630 -4.87 22.35 9.20
N PRO A 631 -4.66 21.93 10.47
CA PRO A 631 -5.23 22.61 11.64
C PRO A 631 -4.54 23.94 12.01
N TYR A 632 -3.58 24.37 11.21
CA TYR A 632 -2.79 25.59 11.39
C TYR A 632 -2.41 26.19 10.03
N GLU A 633 -1.86 27.40 10.07
CA GLU A 633 -1.39 28.11 8.88
C GLU A 633 -0.24 27.35 8.23
N SER A 634 -0.27 27.21 6.91
CA SER A 634 0.74 26.46 6.18
C SER A 634 0.99 27.03 4.79
N SER A 635 2.25 27.10 4.42
CA SER A 635 2.70 27.49 3.08
C SER A 635 2.92 26.33 2.12
N TYR A 636 2.74 25.09 2.60
CA TYR A 636 3.16 23.89 1.88
C TYR A 636 2.51 23.73 0.50
N ILE A 637 1.18 23.87 0.42
CA ILE A 637 0.41 23.70 -0.83
C ILE A 637 0.67 24.85 -1.83
N LEU A 638 1.27 25.96 -1.36
CA LEU A 638 1.65 27.11 -2.19
C LEU A 638 3.16 27.12 -2.49
N ASN A 639 3.84 26.00 -2.36
CA ASN A 639 5.29 25.87 -2.59
C ASN A 639 6.14 26.88 -1.79
N GLY A 640 5.67 27.32 -0.61
CA GLY A 640 6.38 28.31 0.20
C GLY A 640 6.20 29.77 -0.22
N GLN A 641 5.48 30.07 -1.30
CA GLN A 641 5.29 31.42 -1.85
C GLN A 641 4.21 32.25 -1.14
N GLY A 642 3.49 31.65 -0.20
CA GLY A 642 2.43 32.27 0.58
C GLY A 642 1.86 31.31 1.61
N THR A 643 0.86 31.73 2.38
CA THR A 643 0.34 30.94 3.50
C THR A 643 -1.18 30.80 3.40
N LEU A 644 -1.67 29.57 3.48
CA LEU A 644 -3.09 29.27 3.64
C LEU A 644 -3.49 29.34 5.12
N PRO A 645 -4.72 29.81 5.43
CA PRO A 645 -5.22 29.86 6.80
C PRO A 645 -5.45 28.45 7.36
N PRO A 646 -5.65 28.30 8.69
CA PRO A 646 -6.04 27.00 9.27
C PRO A 646 -7.37 26.52 8.68
N TYR A 647 -7.42 25.24 8.33
CA TYR A 647 -8.56 24.59 7.67
C TYR A 647 -9.07 25.41 6.46
N PRO A 648 -8.23 25.61 5.43
CA PRO A 648 -8.52 26.55 4.35
C PRO A 648 -9.76 26.15 3.53
N MET A 649 -10.15 24.88 3.47
CA MET A 649 -11.46 24.47 2.92
C MET A 649 -12.64 25.10 3.68
N ARG A 650 -12.56 25.18 5.01
CA ARG A 650 -13.60 25.84 5.83
C ARG A 650 -13.65 27.35 5.59
N ALA A 651 -12.49 27.97 5.37
CA ALA A 651 -12.39 29.38 5.01
C ALA A 651 -13.00 29.65 3.63
N ALA A 652 -12.67 28.81 2.64
CA ALA A 652 -13.24 28.89 1.29
C ALA A 652 -14.75 28.63 1.26
N CYS A 653 -15.28 27.86 2.21
CA CYS A 653 -16.73 27.69 2.32
C CYS A 653 -17.47 28.84 3.04
N GLN A 654 -16.78 29.80 3.69
CA GLN A 654 -17.47 30.91 4.37
C GLN A 654 -18.25 31.83 3.42
N PRO A 655 -17.70 32.24 2.26
CA PRO A 655 -18.49 33.00 1.27
C PRO A 655 -19.72 32.23 0.76
N MET A 656 -19.67 30.89 0.82
CA MET A 656 -20.75 29.99 0.40
C MET A 656 -21.72 29.60 1.53
N ALA A 657 -21.66 30.25 2.69
CA ALA A 657 -22.44 29.85 3.87
C ALA A 657 -23.94 30.19 3.77
N GLN A 658 -24.31 31.22 3.00
CA GLN A 658 -25.70 31.64 2.86
C GLN A 658 -26.48 30.68 1.95
N PRO A 659 -27.60 30.09 2.38
CA PRO A 659 -28.41 29.25 1.50
C PRO A 659 -29.13 30.09 0.45
N GLY A 660 -29.32 29.53 -0.75
CA GLY A 660 -30.11 30.15 -1.82
C GLY A 660 -29.41 31.29 -2.54
N LEU A 661 -28.06 31.28 -2.59
CA LEU A 661 -27.31 32.20 -3.47
C LEU A 661 -27.59 31.84 -4.93
N GLU A 662 -27.87 32.85 -5.76
CA GLU A 662 -28.20 32.67 -7.18
C GLU A 662 -27.49 33.71 -8.07
N GLY A 663 -27.38 33.39 -9.36
CA GLY A 663 -26.93 34.34 -10.38
C GLY A 663 -25.54 34.96 -10.10
N PRO A 664 -25.36 36.26 -10.35
CA PRO A 664 -24.06 36.94 -10.16
C PRO A 664 -23.57 36.96 -8.70
N GLU A 665 -24.46 36.97 -7.72
CA GLU A 665 -24.08 36.94 -6.30
C GLU A 665 -23.41 35.62 -5.93
N LEU A 666 -23.95 34.51 -6.44
CA LEU A 666 -23.35 33.19 -6.29
C LEU A 666 -21.95 33.12 -6.91
N LEU A 667 -21.77 33.65 -8.12
CA LEU A 667 -20.47 33.67 -8.79
C LEU A 667 -19.45 34.58 -8.06
N THR A 668 -19.93 35.67 -7.45
CA THR A 668 -19.10 36.52 -6.59
C THR A 668 -18.66 35.78 -5.34
N ALA A 669 -19.53 34.98 -4.74
CA ALA A 669 -19.18 34.10 -3.63
C ALA A 669 -18.19 33.01 -4.05
N LEU A 670 -18.33 32.44 -5.26
CA LEU A 670 -17.37 31.50 -5.83
C LEU A 670 -15.99 32.13 -5.99
N ALA A 671 -15.89 33.33 -6.56
CA ALA A 671 -14.61 34.02 -6.71
C ALA A 671 -13.93 34.32 -5.37
N LYS A 672 -14.69 34.70 -4.35
CA LYS A 672 -14.15 34.85 -2.97
C LYS A 672 -13.67 33.52 -2.40
N SER A 673 -14.35 32.41 -2.71
CA SER A 673 -14.02 31.08 -2.22
C SER A 673 -12.70 30.58 -2.83
N ILE A 674 -12.58 30.61 -4.15
CA ILE A 674 -11.36 30.21 -4.86
C ILE A 674 -10.20 31.18 -4.60
N GLY A 675 -10.50 32.44 -4.26
CA GLY A 675 -9.53 33.44 -3.85
C GLY A 675 -8.75 33.07 -2.59
N VAL A 676 -9.24 32.16 -1.74
CA VAL A 676 -8.43 31.62 -0.63
C VAL A 676 -7.17 30.92 -1.14
N PHE A 677 -7.25 30.30 -2.33
CA PHE A 677 -6.12 29.64 -2.97
C PHE A 677 -5.44 30.53 -4.02
N TYR A 678 -6.18 31.16 -4.93
CA TYR A 678 -5.61 31.93 -6.04
C TYR A 678 -5.29 33.39 -5.71
N ASN A 679 -5.83 33.94 -4.62
CA ASN A 679 -5.52 35.28 -4.13
C ASN A 679 -5.07 35.22 -2.66
N TYR A 680 -4.23 34.24 -2.34
CA TYR A 680 -3.68 34.06 -0.99
C TYR A 680 -2.89 35.30 -0.53
N SER A 681 -2.34 36.07 -1.47
CA SER A 681 -1.60 37.31 -1.24
C SER A 681 -2.53 38.49 -0.86
N GLY A 682 -3.81 38.42 -1.23
CA GLY A 682 -4.80 39.47 -1.05
C GLY A 682 -4.61 40.68 -1.97
N VAL A 683 -3.66 40.62 -2.92
CA VAL A 683 -3.33 41.73 -3.82
C VAL A 683 -3.63 41.45 -5.29
N GLU A 684 -4.11 40.26 -5.63
CA GLU A 684 -4.46 39.94 -7.03
C GLU A 684 -5.64 40.81 -7.50
N PRO A 685 -5.44 41.65 -8.53
CA PRO A 685 -6.48 42.59 -8.98
C PRO A 685 -7.62 41.89 -9.73
N CYS A 686 -7.33 40.74 -10.35
CA CYS A 686 -8.25 39.90 -11.11
C CYS A 686 -7.64 38.49 -11.26
N PHE A 687 -8.43 37.53 -11.73
CA PHE A 687 -7.97 36.16 -11.99
C PHE A 687 -7.76 35.91 -13.47
N SER A 688 -6.66 35.24 -13.83
CA SER A 688 -6.54 34.55 -15.11
C SER A 688 -6.50 33.05 -14.86
N TRP A 689 -7.26 32.30 -15.64
CA TRP A 689 -7.44 30.86 -15.43
C TRP A 689 -6.39 30.00 -16.18
N ASP A 690 -5.46 30.65 -16.87
CA ASP A 690 -4.42 30.02 -17.68
C ASP A 690 -3.11 29.73 -16.92
N HIS A 691 -3.06 30.03 -15.62
CA HIS A 691 -1.96 29.72 -14.72
C HIS A 691 -2.45 29.28 -13.35
N GLY A 692 -1.55 28.62 -12.61
CA GLY A 692 -1.73 28.13 -11.25
C GLY A 692 -1.70 29.26 -10.23
N ALA A 693 -1.48 28.91 -8.96
CA ALA A 693 -1.43 29.92 -7.89
C ALA A 693 -0.15 30.76 -7.94
N ASN A 694 0.94 30.19 -8.45
CA ASN A 694 2.23 30.85 -8.61
C ASN A 694 3.12 30.13 -9.66
N PRO A 695 4.21 30.75 -10.12
CA PRO A 695 5.06 30.17 -11.17
C PRO A 695 5.69 28.81 -10.83
N ASP A 696 5.96 28.53 -9.55
CA ASP A 696 6.53 27.25 -9.14
C ASP A 696 5.49 26.13 -9.31
N THR A 697 4.23 26.39 -8.94
CA THR A 697 3.12 25.43 -9.16
C THR A 697 2.86 25.15 -10.63
N ASP A 698 3.08 26.12 -11.52
CA ASP A 698 2.95 25.94 -12.97
C ASP A 698 4.05 25.04 -13.54
N GLU A 699 5.29 25.27 -13.12
CA GLU A 699 6.43 24.45 -13.55
C GLU A 699 6.27 23.00 -13.08
N ASP A 700 5.88 22.79 -11.82
CA ASP A 700 5.65 21.46 -11.26
C ASP A 700 4.49 20.75 -12.00
N ALA A 701 3.39 21.45 -12.28
CA ALA A 701 2.26 20.92 -13.03
C ALA A 701 2.65 20.50 -14.47
N LEU A 702 3.56 21.22 -15.11
CA LEU A 702 4.06 20.89 -16.44
C LEU A 702 4.79 19.53 -16.45
N PHE A 703 5.74 19.34 -15.52
CA PHE A 703 6.52 18.10 -15.44
C PHE A 703 5.69 16.92 -14.94
N TRP A 704 4.81 17.16 -13.96
CA TRP A 704 3.83 16.18 -13.53
C TRP A 704 2.90 15.76 -14.67
N GLY A 705 2.50 16.71 -15.52
CA GLY A 705 1.72 16.45 -16.73
C GLY A 705 2.39 15.46 -17.68
N TYR A 706 3.72 15.51 -17.83
CA TYR A 706 4.46 14.50 -18.60
C TYR A 706 4.45 13.12 -17.92
N GLN A 707 4.67 13.06 -16.60
CA GLN A 707 4.62 11.82 -15.83
C GLN A 707 3.24 11.17 -15.91
N TRP A 708 2.17 11.97 -15.81
CA TRP A 708 0.79 11.50 -15.98
C TRP A 708 0.54 11.00 -17.41
N CYS A 709 1.08 11.68 -18.43
CA CYS A 709 0.97 11.26 -19.83
C CYS A 709 1.80 10.02 -20.20
N THR A 710 2.57 9.46 -19.27
CA THR A 710 3.42 8.28 -19.48
C THR A 710 3.09 7.16 -18.51
N GLU A 711 3.39 7.33 -17.22
CA GLU A 711 3.34 6.29 -16.20
C GLU A 711 2.23 6.52 -15.18
N MET A 712 2.07 7.74 -14.67
CA MET A 712 1.21 8.07 -13.54
C MET A 712 -0.26 8.27 -13.95
N VAL A 713 -0.81 7.35 -14.73
CA VAL A 713 -2.17 7.46 -15.29
C VAL A 713 -3.22 7.08 -14.24
N GLN A 714 -3.52 8.00 -13.35
CA GLN A 714 -4.57 7.85 -12.33
C GLN A 714 -5.92 8.32 -12.92
N PRO A 715 -6.96 7.47 -12.98
CA PRO A 715 -8.25 7.88 -13.50
C PRO A 715 -9.01 8.73 -12.48
N PHE A 716 -9.53 9.87 -12.93
CA PHE A 716 -10.39 10.74 -12.15
C PHE A 716 -11.74 10.90 -12.83
N THR A 717 -12.81 10.77 -12.05
CA THR A 717 -14.18 10.99 -12.49
C THR A 717 -14.93 11.87 -11.51
N ARG A 718 -15.84 12.70 -12.04
CA ARG A 718 -16.85 13.41 -11.27
C ARG A 718 -18.23 13.01 -11.80
N ASP A 719 -19.18 12.74 -10.91
CA ASP A 719 -20.52 12.30 -11.29
C ASP A 719 -21.59 13.39 -11.12
N GLY A 720 -21.28 14.48 -10.41
CA GLY A 720 -22.20 15.57 -10.10
C GLY A 720 -23.39 15.19 -9.19
N VAL A 721 -23.38 13.98 -8.65
CA VAL A 721 -24.40 13.42 -7.76
C VAL A 721 -23.83 13.20 -6.36
N GLN A 722 -22.79 12.37 -6.25
CA GLN A 722 -22.07 12.06 -5.01
C GLN A 722 -20.98 13.10 -4.71
N ASP A 723 -20.59 13.89 -5.70
CA ASP A 723 -19.68 15.02 -5.56
C ASP A 723 -20.35 16.37 -5.91
N MET A 724 -19.73 17.47 -5.48
CA MET A 724 -20.23 18.83 -5.67
C MET A 724 -19.92 19.43 -7.06
N TYR A 725 -19.38 18.63 -7.99
CA TYR A 725 -18.95 19.10 -9.30
C TYR A 725 -20.03 18.84 -10.36
N TRP A 726 -19.65 18.94 -11.63
CA TRP A 726 -20.44 18.51 -12.78
C TRP A 726 -19.93 17.16 -13.28
N GLU A 727 -20.74 16.47 -14.09
CA GLU A 727 -20.37 15.17 -14.64
C GLU A 727 -19.14 15.30 -15.55
N GLN A 728 -18.06 14.62 -15.18
CA GLN A 728 -16.84 14.47 -15.97
C GLN A 728 -16.42 13.00 -15.96
N LYS A 729 -16.67 12.32 -17.08
CA LYS A 729 -16.26 10.92 -17.27
C LYS A 729 -14.80 10.86 -17.70
N PHE A 730 -14.11 9.84 -17.21
CA PHE A 730 -12.75 9.56 -17.64
C PHE A 730 -12.76 8.88 -19.02
N ASP A 731 -12.23 9.56 -20.03
CA ASP A 731 -12.04 9.02 -21.38
C ASP A 731 -10.54 8.82 -21.68
N MET A 732 -10.10 7.57 -21.57
CA MET A 732 -8.71 7.20 -21.84
C MET A 732 -8.29 7.45 -23.30
N LYS A 733 -9.22 7.41 -24.26
CA LYS A 733 -8.93 7.66 -25.67
C LYS A 733 -8.68 9.15 -25.89
N ALA A 734 -9.52 10.00 -25.31
CA ALA A 734 -9.32 11.45 -25.33
C ALA A 734 -8.03 11.85 -24.63
N ALA A 735 -7.78 11.31 -23.42
CA ALA A 735 -6.53 11.50 -22.68
C ALA A 735 -5.29 11.09 -23.50
N SER A 736 -5.32 9.92 -24.15
CA SER A 736 -4.22 9.48 -25.00
C SER A 736 -4.00 10.39 -26.21
N ALA A 737 -5.04 10.97 -26.79
CA ALA A 737 -4.92 11.92 -27.90
C ALA A 737 -4.32 13.25 -27.43
N ALA A 738 -4.73 13.74 -26.27
CA ALA A 738 -4.18 14.95 -25.65
C ALA A 738 -2.69 14.78 -25.33
N CYS A 739 -2.28 13.65 -24.72
CA CYS A 739 -0.87 13.35 -24.46
C CYS A 739 -0.04 13.23 -25.74
N GLN A 740 -0.60 12.64 -26.80
CA GLN A 740 0.06 12.55 -28.10
C GLN A 740 0.27 13.94 -28.73
N ALA A 741 -0.69 14.85 -28.56
CA ALA A 741 -0.60 16.21 -29.06
C ALA A 741 0.37 17.08 -28.25
N ALA A 742 0.36 16.97 -26.92
CA ALA A 742 1.19 17.78 -26.03
C ALA A 742 2.66 17.33 -26.03
N TRP A 743 2.91 16.01 -25.99
CA TRP A 743 4.22 15.45 -25.67
C TRP A 743 4.73 14.44 -26.69
N GLY A 744 3.94 14.08 -27.70
CA GLY A 744 4.31 13.04 -28.66
C GLY A 744 4.29 11.62 -28.10
N VAL A 745 3.80 11.42 -26.87
CA VAL A 745 3.78 10.12 -26.17
C VAL A 745 2.37 9.58 -26.01
N ARG A 746 2.25 8.28 -25.72
CA ARG A 746 0.99 7.63 -25.35
C ARG A 746 1.09 7.05 -23.94
N PRO A 747 0.09 7.30 -23.08
CA PRO A 747 0.12 6.78 -21.71
C PRO A 747 0.11 5.24 -21.69
N ARG A 748 0.78 4.66 -20.70
CA ARG A 748 0.77 3.22 -20.42
C ARG A 748 -0.01 2.96 -19.12
N PRO A 749 -1.35 2.94 -19.15
CA PRO A 749 -2.16 3.01 -17.94
C PRO A 749 -1.97 1.84 -16.97
N MET A 750 -1.59 0.66 -17.48
CA MET A 750 -1.33 -0.53 -16.67
C MET A 750 0.10 -0.58 -16.09
N TRP A 751 0.97 0.34 -16.49
CA TRP A 751 2.39 0.27 -16.16
C TRP A 751 2.67 0.31 -14.66
N PRO A 752 2.07 1.21 -13.85
CA PRO A 752 2.29 1.22 -12.40
C PRO A 752 1.96 -0.12 -11.73
N THR A 753 0.84 -0.75 -12.10
CA THR A 753 0.43 -2.04 -11.54
C THR A 753 1.32 -3.20 -12.03
N ILE A 754 1.91 -3.10 -13.23
CA ILE A 754 2.90 -4.05 -13.76
C ILE A 754 4.25 -3.89 -13.04
N ALA A 755 4.74 -2.66 -12.92
CA ALA A 755 6.06 -2.36 -12.38
C ALA A 755 6.10 -2.55 -10.86
N TRP A 756 5.06 -2.09 -10.15
CA TRP A 756 5.04 -1.94 -8.69
C TRP A 756 4.07 -2.86 -7.96
N GLY A 757 3.30 -3.67 -8.68
CA GLY A 757 2.49 -4.77 -8.12
C GLY A 757 1.07 -4.40 -7.68
N GLY A 758 0.73 -3.11 -7.54
CA GLY A 758 -0.61 -2.66 -7.16
C GLY A 758 -1.02 -3.12 -5.75
N LYS A 759 -2.21 -3.71 -5.59
CA LYS A 759 -2.69 -4.33 -4.34
C LYS A 759 -1.93 -5.60 -3.93
N ARG A 760 -1.09 -6.16 -4.80
CA ARG A 760 -0.36 -7.41 -4.56
C ARG A 760 1.02 -7.16 -3.93
N ILE A 761 1.01 -6.52 -2.76
CA ILE A 761 2.21 -6.12 -2.00
C ILE A 761 2.44 -6.98 -0.74
N GLN A 762 1.95 -8.22 -0.71
CA GLN A 762 2.07 -9.11 0.46
C GLN A 762 3.54 -9.45 0.80
N THR A 763 4.43 -9.40 -0.20
CA THR A 763 5.87 -9.64 -0.01
C THR A 763 6.64 -8.39 0.41
N LEU A 764 5.99 -7.22 0.43
CA LEU A 764 6.60 -5.99 0.95
C LEU A 764 6.82 -6.12 2.46
N SER A 765 7.88 -5.49 2.96
CA SER A 765 8.20 -5.44 4.38
C SER A 765 8.72 -4.07 4.78
N ASN A 766 8.56 -3.74 6.06
CA ASN A 766 9.08 -2.53 6.71
C ASN A 766 8.58 -1.24 6.05
N VAL A 767 7.26 -1.12 5.88
CA VAL A 767 6.62 0.10 5.39
C VAL A 767 5.49 0.52 6.30
N VAL A 768 5.47 1.79 6.69
CA VAL A 768 4.32 2.42 7.34
C VAL A 768 3.65 3.31 6.31
N PHE A 769 2.42 2.96 5.93
CA PHE A 769 1.55 3.82 5.16
C PHE A 769 0.71 4.67 6.11
N THR A 770 0.69 5.98 5.94
CA THR A 770 -0.19 6.87 6.71
C THR A 770 -1.15 7.59 5.77
N ASN A 771 -2.38 7.82 6.21
CA ASN A 771 -3.36 8.55 5.41
C ASN A 771 -4.23 9.44 6.31
N GLY A 772 -4.33 10.72 5.94
CA GLY A 772 -5.30 11.64 6.52
C GLY A 772 -6.70 11.38 5.98
N LEU A 773 -7.74 11.39 6.82
CA LEU A 773 -9.09 11.23 6.29
C LEU A 773 -9.55 12.48 5.52
N LEU A 774 -9.07 13.69 5.84
CA LEU A 774 -9.31 14.94 5.10
C LEU A 774 -8.46 15.07 3.82
N ASP A 775 -7.66 14.05 3.49
CA ASP A 775 -6.85 14.06 2.28
C ASP A 775 -7.61 13.35 1.15
N PRO A 776 -7.96 14.00 0.03
CA PRO A 776 -8.68 13.32 -1.05
C PRO A 776 -7.89 12.15 -1.67
N TRP A 777 -6.57 12.11 -1.51
CA TRP A 777 -5.73 11.00 -1.99
C TRP A 777 -5.87 9.71 -1.18
N HIS A 778 -6.42 9.73 0.04
CA HIS A 778 -6.55 8.51 0.83
C HIS A 778 -7.43 7.45 0.17
N GLY A 779 -8.34 7.84 -0.74
CA GLY A 779 -9.16 6.89 -1.51
C GLY A 779 -8.32 5.91 -2.37
N GLY A 780 -7.11 6.31 -2.76
CA GLY A 780 -6.14 5.48 -3.48
C GLY A 780 -5.02 4.89 -2.61
N GLY A 781 -5.06 5.13 -1.30
CA GLY A 781 -4.01 4.72 -0.37
C GLY A 781 -4.19 3.32 0.22
N VAL A 782 -3.17 2.86 0.95
CA VAL A 782 -3.25 1.62 1.76
C VAL A 782 -3.90 1.94 3.10
N LEU A 783 -5.14 1.50 3.30
CA LEU A 783 -5.97 1.86 4.46
C LEU A 783 -6.05 0.79 5.55
N THR A 784 -5.43 -0.37 5.34
CA THR A 784 -5.40 -1.48 6.29
C THR A 784 -4.03 -2.13 6.33
N ASN A 785 -3.63 -2.68 7.47
CA ASN A 785 -2.41 -3.47 7.57
C ASN A 785 -2.42 -4.63 6.57
N ILE A 786 -1.31 -4.80 5.85
CA ILE A 786 -1.09 -5.91 4.93
C ILE A 786 -0.37 -7.06 5.64
N SER A 787 0.55 -6.73 6.55
CA SER A 787 1.27 -7.67 7.40
C SER A 787 1.69 -6.99 8.72
N ASP A 788 2.40 -7.69 9.60
CA ASP A 788 2.95 -7.11 10.83
C ASP A 788 4.06 -6.07 10.57
N SER A 789 4.65 -6.07 9.36
CA SER A 789 5.71 -5.15 8.95
C SER A 789 5.26 -4.12 7.91
N VAL A 790 4.08 -4.31 7.31
CA VAL A 790 3.43 -3.37 6.39
C VAL A 790 2.14 -2.90 7.01
N VAL A 791 2.22 -1.77 7.71
CA VAL A 791 1.15 -1.24 8.55
C VAL A 791 0.54 0.01 7.94
N SER A 792 -0.75 0.22 8.21
CA SER A 792 -1.49 1.40 7.81
C SER A 792 -1.99 2.14 9.05
N ILE A 793 -1.83 3.47 9.07
CA ILE A 793 -2.29 4.34 10.15
C ILE A 793 -3.16 5.44 9.55
N LEU A 794 -4.43 5.50 9.98
CA LEU A 794 -5.37 6.54 9.58
C LEU A 794 -5.36 7.69 10.59
N ILE A 795 -5.40 8.92 10.08
CA ILE A 795 -5.39 10.15 10.88
C ILE A 795 -6.72 10.89 10.58
N PRO A 796 -7.75 10.73 11.43
CA PRO A 796 -9.10 11.23 11.12
C PRO A 796 -9.18 12.73 10.82
N GLU A 797 -8.39 13.53 11.52
CA GLU A 797 -8.33 14.98 11.39
C GLU A 797 -7.16 15.44 10.50
N GLY A 798 -6.43 14.49 9.91
CA GLY A 798 -5.28 14.77 9.06
C GLY A 798 -5.71 15.06 7.63
N ALA A 799 -5.11 16.09 7.03
CA ALA A 799 -5.11 16.32 5.59
C ALA A 799 -3.88 15.65 4.95
N HIS A 800 -3.38 16.17 3.83
CA HIS A 800 -2.33 15.52 3.05
C HIS A 800 -1.02 15.38 3.85
N HIS A 801 -0.65 14.14 4.20
CA HIS A 801 0.52 13.72 4.99
C HIS A 801 0.89 14.64 6.18
N LEU A 802 -0.11 15.02 6.99
CA LEU A 802 0.05 15.87 8.18
C LEU A 802 1.07 15.29 9.20
N ASP A 803 1.22 13.97 9.24
CA ASP A 803 2.18 13.25 10.07
C ASP A 803 3.65 13.60 9.76
N LEU A 804 3.96 13.94 8.52
CA LEU A 804 5.32 14.32 8.12
C LEU A 804 5.68 15.75 8.59
N MET A 805 4.67 16.60 8.79
CA MET A 805 4.87 18.00 9.16
C MET A 805 5.51 18.17 10.53
N PHE A 806 6.06 19.36 10.80
CA PHE A 806 6.54 19.75 12.13
C PHE A 806 5.45 19.63 13.20
N SER A 807 5.88 19.27 14.41
CA SER A 807 5.01 19.26 15.58
C SER A 807 4.53 20.67 15.89
N HIS A 808 3.22 20.81 16.01
CA HIS A 808 2.54 22.08 16.21
C HIS A 808 1.58 22.00 17.41
N PRO A 809 1.41 23.06 18.22
CA PRO A 809 0.48 23.04 19.36
C PRO A 809 -0.99 22.75 19.02
N LYS A 810 -1.38 22.96 17.76
CA LYS A 810 -2.73 22.66 17.22
C LYS A 810 -2.84 21.27 16.60
N ASP A 811 -1.80 20.43 16.73
CA ASP A 811 -1.85 19.06 16.24
C ASP A 811 -2.97 18.28 16.95
N PRO A 812 -3.81 17.56 16.19
CA PRO A 812 -4.79 16.66 16.78
C PRO A 812 -4.08 15.49 17.48
N PRO A 813 -4.65 14.93 18.56
CA PRO A 813 -4.05 13.78 19.25
C PRO A 813 -3.76 12.59 18.33
N SER A 814 -4.52 12.42 17.25
CA SER A 814 -4.34 11.36 16.26
C SER A 814 -3.00 11.47 15.51
N VAL A 815 -2.58 12.67 15.10
CA VAL A 815 -1.28 12.82 14.42
C VAL A 815 -0.12 12.61 15.39
N THR A 816 -0.22 13.10 16.64
CA THR A 816 0.81 12.85 17.64
C THR A 816 0.98 11.36 17.93
N GLN A 817 -0.12 10.60 17.99
CA GLN A 817 -0.10 9.14 18.14
C GLN A 817 0.51 8.47 16.90
N CYS A 818 0.18 8.93 15.70
CA CYS A 818 0.76 8.45 14.45
C CYS A 818 2.28 8.62 14.43
N ARG A 819 2.80 9.82 14.71
CA ARG A 819 4.24 10.10 14.77
C ARG A 819 4.96 9.24 15.80
N ASN A 820 4.33 8.98 16.96
CA ASN A 820 4.87 8.07 17.96
C ASN A 820 4.97 6.63 17.45
N ALA A 821 3.94 6.13 16.76
CA ALA A 821 3.96 4.81 16.15
C ALA A 821 5.02 4.70 15.04
N GLN A 822 5.11 5.69 14.16
CA GLN A 822 6.16 5.77 13.13
C GLN A 822 7.55 5.69 13.76
N ARG A 823 7.83 6.49 14.81
CA ARG A 823 9.11 6.42 15.54
C ARG A 823 9.39 5.04 16.14
N GLN A 824 8.37 4.34 16.63
CA GLN A 824 8.56 2.97 17.13
C GLN A 824 8.92 1.98 16.02
N HIS A 825 8.28 2.07 14.86
CA HIS A 825 8.62 1.25 13.69
C HIS A 825 10.04 1.55 13.19
N MET A 826 10.40 2.83 13.07
CA MET A 826 11.74 3.24 12.67
C MET A 826 12.82 2.70 13.61
N ARG A 827 12.62 2.78 14.94
CA ARG A 827 13.59 2.21 15.91
C ARG A 827 13.76 0.71 15.71
N ARG A 828 12.66 -0.01 15.54
CA ARG A 828 12.69 -1.45 15.30
C ARG A 828 13.51 -1.79 14.05
N TRP A 829 13.28 -1.10 12.93
CA TRP A 829 13.99 -1.37 11.69
C TRP A 829 15.50 -1.07 11.79
N VAL A 830 15.86 0.03 12.45
CA VAL A 830 17.27 0.36 12.72
C VAL A 830 17.92 -0.74 13.57
N GLU A 831 17.28 -1.17 14.67
CA GLU A 831 17.80 -2.24 15.53
C GLU A 831 17.90 -3.60 14.80
N GLU A 832 16.94 -3.94 13.93
CA GLU A 832 16.95 -5.15 13.12
C GLU A 832 18.09 -5.13 12.10
N ALA A 833 18.28 -4.00 11.41
CA ALA A 833 19.35 -3.83 10.44
C ALA A 833 20.74 -3.89 11.10
N ASP A 834 20.92 -3.25 12.26
CA ASP A 834 22.16 -3.30 13.02
C ASP A 834 22.50 -4.73 13.46
N LYS A 835 21.51 -5.48 13.95
CA LYS A 835 21.67 -6.90 14.34
C LYS A 835 22.04 -7.78 13.16
N ALA A 836 21.34 -7.65 12.02
CA ALA A 836 21.62 -8.43 10.82
C ALA A 836 23.06 -8.20 10.33
N ARG A 837 23.49 -6.93 10.27
CA ARG A 837 24.82 -6.57 9.80
C ARG A 837 25.93 -6.95 10.77
N ALA A 838 25.68 -6.92 12.09
CA ALA A 838 26.61 -7.44 13.08
C ALA A 838 26.84 -8.95 12.93
N GLN A 839 25.79 -9.72 12.63
CA GLN A 839 25.90 -11.16 12.36
C GLN A 839 26.72 -11.44 11.09
N ASP A 840 26.51 -10.66 10.02
CA ASP A 840 27.28 -10.81 8.78
C ASP A 840 28.76 -10.47 8.97
N ARG A 841 29.09 -9.40 9.70
CA ARG A 841 30.50 -9.08 10.06
C ARG A 841 31.16 -10.23 10.82
N THR A 842 30.44 -10.85 11.75
CA THR A 842 30.96 -11.98 12.54
C THR A 842 31.22 -13.20 11.65
N LYS A 843 30.33 -13.49 10.70
CA LYS A 843 30.52 -14.59 9.74
C LYS A 843 31.73 -14.33 8.83
N MET A 844 31.85 -13.13 8.27
CA MET A 844 32.98 -12.76 7.41
C MET A 844 34.32 -12.86 8.13
N ALA A 845 34.41 -12.36 9.38
CA ALA A 845 35.62 -12.47 10.17
C ALA A 845 36.00 -13.92 10.50
N ALA A 846 35.02 -14.80 10.71
CA ALA A 846 35.25 -16.23 10.91
C ALA A 846 35.75 -16.92 9.62
N GLU A 847 35.21 -16.55 8.46
CA GLU A 847 35.65 -17.04 7.15
C GLU A 847 37.07 -16.58 6.81
N GLU A 848 37.40 -15.30 7.04
CA GLU A 848 38.76 -14.77 6.85
C GLU A 848 39.78 -15.47 7.77
N SER A 849 39.40 -15.72 9.02
CA SER A 849 40.23 -16.46 9.98
C SER A 849 40.46 -17.92 9.55
N LEU A 850 39.45 -18.55 8.93
CA LEU A 850 39.57 -19.90 8.36
C LEU A 850 40.44 -19.94 7.10
N ILE A 851 40.43 -18.87 6.29
CA ILE A 851 41.29 -18.74 5.11
C ILE A 851 42.75 -18.51 5.55
N THR A 852 42.99 -17.62 6.52
CA THR A 852 44.34 -17.37 7.06
C THR A 852 44.91 -18.55 7.86
N ALA A 853 44.06 -19.38 8.47
CA ALA A 853 44.50 -20.62 9.13
C ALA A 853 44.83 -21.76 8.13
N LYS A 854 44.42 -21.64 6.86
CA LYS A 854 44.67 -22.62 5.79
C LYS A 854 45.79 -22.20 4.83
N SER A 855 46.22 -20.94 4.87
CA SER A 855 47.42 -20.39 4.21
C SER A 855 48.62 -20.46 5.13
#